data_AF-A0A937T7D7-F1
#
_entry.id   AF-A0A937T7D7-F1
#
_cell.length_a   1.000
_cell.length_b   1.000
_cell.length_c   1.000
_cell.angle_alpha   90.00
_cell.angle_beta   90.00
_cell.angle_gamma   90.00
#
_symmetry.space_group_name_H-M   'P 1'
#
loop_
_entity.id
_entity.type
_entity.pdbx_description
1 polymer ?
#
loop_
_entity_poly.entity_id
_entity_poly.type
_entity_poly.pdbx_seq_one_letter_code
_entity_poly.pdbx_strand_id
1 'polypeptide(L)'
;MERTEDLEQQIWDFTYGLLPEDEAERLTRRITSEPDTARLYAEVKLQADLLAEAAQLDVPPISLVKPAETETKPPAQFPDSIPAPVRRLPAAVLAANWFVGLAAALLVCVMGYSYLRPDSAINEVAVQTQKQNIIDGHVHTILYGPPTLQPAPTSRFIVATRSAYGKPRSVPLKYKFYDKNEKLLHEGDAETNLGGLAQIETPGELETGFVHVKVATNLGVPMPAVEKSLPVGEVELTTHLTLDKPLYRPGEVMRYRSLTLSRFGLRVRREATVKFRVLDSSGSVVLESQGDVVTEHGVGQGKFAVPADQPGGKYTLVARSPAGDFPDARHDFYIREYRTPTLKQHLAFARDSFGPGDEVVADFKVERAEGEAMPNAPLRIVAKVDGKMKLNLHTAADEYGAYKVRFPLPKEMQKGQGLLSVTVANETIARPIPVIQGDVSIEFFPESGELVAGIKNCVYFHARDSVDKPVHVEGRILDNRDEEVAVVKTDHEGRGRFNLTPLRDETYRLEIDTPSGAVDGHTLPKTSDLQFVTLNTGIGVFDAGRPIVARIRSTQCYKTLAVTAVCRGVVAGQQVVSGDQFVSREAGIGLCDVTVPLAENADGVIRLTAYDLSVRPPQPVAERLVYRRPARRLDIRVAGQDEKHAPGDQVELGLLVHDENGQPQQAVLGVSVVDDALLALADDKSPRMTTHFWLTSQIDKPEELEDANFYLKEDEQATAALDLLLATQGWRKFKRVPLDRLARADIADKREGKPASQSALASLATGEAASPVILADNNRQSRKALEGSVQKFHNDRQFGVRRIGQIVFSGGLAVLIALAIMGLLRLTAGVKVWVPAVAAATACLIVGSLWMDLEIDVLAEVATLPQNLESEEVENVAVVKRGESEPAAPIEKTEKLAETQEEIVEPLEVEEEEAPAMPEEPESYGRGKAEEDAGAVKLAVQDMHNKVPASAAAPAPSQPAVAARSAAADQPAPDAEAGEKVGARGGGMGGMGGGGFAREKSKELADAEAKKKDAVKSELERRRMSAARAPSERKMLGKADAIQMDVDDEAEALDLAPEGVAVAGEAKDEDSRSTRGAKRADAAPADDRASGRGLRNESDPKPGGEQLFLARERYFAKQQLAGGILPTYDDTLLWQPLLLTDANGRASVRFTLPGVITSYRVLVDGHMDGRIGSGEGKIVSHIPPD
;
A
#
# COMPACT_ATOMS: atom_id res chain seq x y z
N MET A 1 28.67 16.96 44.38
CA MET A 1 27.92 17.40 43.20
C MET A 1 27.78 18.90 43.34
N GLU A 2 28.47 19.66 42.49
CA GLU A 2 28.09 21.05 42.21
C GLU A 2 26.73 21.05 41.50
N ARG A 3 26.08 22.21 41.34
CA ARG A 3 24.95 22.30 40.41
C ARG A 3 25.46 22.34 38.99
N THR A 4 24.66 21.88 38.05
CA THR A 4 24.96 21.98 36.62
C THR A 4 25.16 23.44 36.19
N GLU A 5 24.38 24.35 36.77
CA GLU A 5 24.48 25.82 36.61
C GLU A 5 25.88 26.34 36.98
N ASP A 6 26.44 25.90 38.12
CA ASP A 6 27.78 26.32 38.58
C ASP A 6 28.89 25.84 37.63
N LEU A 7 28.74 24.63 37.07
CA LEU A 7 29.69 24.01 36.16
C LEU A 7 29.64 24.63 34.75
N GLU A 8 28.45 24.99 34.27
CA GLU A 8 28.27 25.70 33.00
C GLU A 8 28.92 27.09 33.06
N GLN A 9 28.75 27.82 34.16
CA GLN A 9 29.41 29.10 34.41
C GLN A 9 30.94 28.98 34.40
N GLN A 10 31.50 27.98 35.11
CA GLN A 10 32.95 27.68 35.06
C GLN A 10 33.44 27.38 33.63
N ILE A 11 32.64 26.71 32.82
CA ILE A 11 32.95 26.38 31.41
C ILE A 11 32.90 27.61 30.51
N TRP A 12 31.96 28.53 30.71
CA TRP A 12 31.93 29.84 30.04
C TRP A 12 33.17 30.68 30.38
N ASP A 13 33.47 30.81 31.67
CA ASP A 13 34.61 31.61 32.14
C ASP A 13 35.96 30.99 31.71
N PHE A 14 36.06 29.65 31.63
CA PHE A 14 37.19 28.96 31.01
C PHE A 14 37.31 29.21 29.50
N THR A 15 36.18 29.24 28.78
CA THR A 15 36.16 29.45 27.32
C THR A 15 36.61 30.86 26.93
N TYR A 16 36.32 31.87 27.76
CA TYR A 16 36.82 33.24 27.60
C TYR A 16 38.17 33.52 28.29
N GLY A 17 38.81 32.52 28.93
CA GLY A 17 40.11 32.69 29.59
C GLY A 17 40.07 33.54 30.87
N LEU A 18 38.93 33.58 31.55
CA LEU A 18 38.69 34.34 32.79
C LEU A 18 38.94 33.51 34.06
N LEU A 19 39.01 32.19 33.95
CA LEU A 19 39.25 31.27 35.06
C LEU A 19 40.74 31.28 35.52
N PRO A 20 41.04 31.26 36.83
CA PRO A 20 42.41 31.13 37.35
C PRO A 20 43.13 29.86 36.85
N GLU A 21 44.46 29.91 36.67
CA GLU A 21 45.24 28.80 36.09
C GLU A 21 45.04 27.45 36.82
N ASP A 22 44.95 27.45 38.15
CA ASP A 22 44.79 26.23 38.93
C ASP A 22 43.37 25.68 38.98
N GLU A 23 42.36 26.50 38.61
CA GLU A 23 40.98 26.06 38.38
C GLU A 23 40.80 25.62 36.92
N ALA A 24 41.40 26.34 35.97
CA ALA A 24 41.47 25.98 34.56
C ALA A 24 42.12 24.60 34.34
N GLU A 25 43.20 24.28 35.06
CA GLU A 25 43.79 22.94 35.06
C GLU A 25 42.83 21.87 35.59
N ARG A 26 42.07 22.14 36.66
CA ARG A 26 41.10 21.17 37.22
C ARG A 26 39.95 20.94 36.25
N LEU A 27 39.42 22.00 35.64
CA LEU A 27 38.33 21.91 34.68
C LEU A 27 38.80 21.21 33.39
N THR A 28 40.01 21.50 32.90
CA THR A 28 40.62 20.78 31.76
C THR A 28 40.71 19.28 32.02
N ARG A 29 41.13 18.87 33.23
CA ARG A 29 41.16 17.44 33.62
C ARG A 29 39.75 16.85 33.62
N ARG A 30 38.74 17.55 34.17
CA ARG A 30 37.33 17.12 34.18
C ARG A 30 36.74 16.99 32.77
N ILE A 31 36.93 17.98 31.90
CA ILE A 31 36.55 17.94 30.48
C ILE A 31 37.18 16.74 29.76
N THR A 32 38.37 16.30 30.20
CA THR A 32 39.05 15.12 29.63
C THR A 32 38.57 13.79 30.24
N SER A 33 38.04 13.77 31.47
CA SER A 33 37.68 12.54 32.20
C SER A 33 36.18 12.28 32.37
N GLU A 34 35.34 13.30 32.30
CA GLU A 34 33.90 13.25 32.56
C GLU A 34 33.13 13.48 31.25
N PRO A 35 32.45 12.47 30.67
CA PRO A 35 31.80 12.60 29.35
C PRO A 35 30.72 13.68 29.27
N ASP A 36 30.02 13.94 30.37
CA ASP A 36 28.96 14.94 30.43
C ASP A 36 29.53 16.37 30.53
N THR A 37 30.60 16.56 31.30
CA THR A 37 31.40 17.81 31.33
C THR A 37 32.03 18.08 29.96
N ALA A 38 32.48 17.05 29.25
CA ALA A 38 32.99 17.15 27.88
C ALA A 38 31.93 17.60 26.87
N ARG A 39 30.69 17.09 27.00
CA ARG A 39 29.54 17.54 26.20
C ARG A 39 29.18 18.99 26.48
N LEU A 40 29.09 19.36 27.76
CA LEU A 40 28.75 20.73 28.18
C LEU A 40 29.80 21.74 27.69
N TYR A 41 31.08 21.39 27.70
CA TYR A 41 32.15 22.18 27.08
C TYR A 41 31.98 22.34 25.56
N ALA A 42 31.61 21.28 24.84
CA ALA A 42 31.39 21.35 23.40
C ALA A 42 30.17 22.22 23.03
N GLU A 43 29.10 22.16 23.84
CA GLU A 43 27.88 22.94 23.64
C GLU A 43 28.09 24.43 23.93
N VAL A 44 28.70 24.78 25.08
CA VAL A 44 29.08 26.16 25.39
C VAL A 44 30.04 26.73 24.36
N LYS A 45 31.02 25.94 23.89
CA LYS A 45 31.96 26.40 22.86
C LYS A 45 31.27 26.71 21.53
N LEU A 46 30.32 25.88 21.10
CA LEU A 46 29.51 26.15 19.91
C LEU A 46 28.72 27.46 20.04
N GLN A 47 28.18 27.74 21.23
CA GLN A 47 27.48 29.01 21.51
C GLN A 47 28.45 30.21 21.54
N ALA A 48 29.66 30.04 22.06
CA ALA A 48 30.71 31.07 22.05
C ALA A 48 31.19 31.39 20.62
N ASP A 49 31.42 30.38 19.79
CA ASP A 49 31.82 30.53 18.39
C ASP A 49 30.71 31.25 17.57
N LEU A 50 29.44 30.91 17.79
CA LEU A 50 28.29 31.61 17.19
C LEU A 50 28.16 33.07 17.64
N LEU A 51 28.46 33.38 18.91
CA LEU A 51 28.51 34.77 19.40
C LEU A 51 29.67 35.55 18.76
N ALA A 52 30.82 34.91 18.55
CA ALA A 52 31.96 35.51 17.87
C ALA A 52 31.73 35.72 16.37
N GLU A 53 30.93 34.87 15.71
CA GLU A 53 30.48 35.06 14.33
C GLU A 53 29.43 36.18 14.23
N ALA A 54 28.45 36.23 15.14
CA ALA A 54 27.47 37.31 15.21
C ALA A 54 28.12 38.69 15.47
N ALA A 55 29.24 38.74 16.19
CA ALA A 55 30.02 39.95 16.43
C ALA A 55 30.82 40.45 15.20
N GLN A 56 30.89 39.68 14.12
CA GLN A 56 31.58 40.04 12.86
C GLN A 56 30.64 40.61 11.78
N LEU A 57 29.33 40.75 12.06
CA LEU A 57 28.38 41.40 11.17
C LEU A 57 28.60 42.92 11.14
N ASP A 58 29.26 43.39 10.08
CA ASP A 58 29.65 44.79 9.88
C ASP A 58 28.43 45.69 9.56
N VAL A 59 27.98 46.45 10.57
CA VAL A 59 26.82 47.36 10.49
C VAL A 59 27.32 48.79 10.19
N PRO A 60 26.74 49.53 9.21
CA PRO A 60 27.26 50.82 8.78
C PRO A 60 27.31 51.87 9.93
N PRO A 61 28.39 52.68 10.01
CA PRO A 61 28.72 53.43 11.21
C PRO A 61 27.81 54.64 11.46
N ILE A 62 27.25 54.71 12.67
CA ILE A 62 26.52 55.88 13.17
C ILE A 62 27.51 57.02 13.45
N SER A 63 27.35 58.16 12.78
CA SER A 63 28.27 59.30 12.91
C SER A 63 28.09 60.05 14.23
N LEU A 64 29.02 59.86 15.16
CA LEU A 64 29.13 60.63 16.40
C LEU A 64 30.06 61.85 16.21
N VAL A 65 29.59 63.04 16.59
CA VAL A 65 30.39 64.28 16.52
C VAL A 65 31.36 64.35 17.70
N LYS A 66 32.67 64.34 17.40
CA LYS A 66 33.77 64.35 18.38
C LYS A 66 34.14 65.78 18.83
N PRO A 67 34.04 66.14 20.13
CA PRO A 67 34.72 67.33 20.67
C PRO A 67 36.24 67.13 20.69
N ALA A 68 37.01 68.20 20.46
CA ALA A 68 38.46 68.11 20.29
C ALA A 68 39.21 67.60 21.53
N GLU A 69 40.24 66.79 21.30
CA GLU A 69 41.21 66.38 22.33
C GLU A 69 42.18 67.52 22.68
N THR A 70 42.75 67.45 23.88
CA THR A 70 44.08 68.00 24.17
C THR A 70 44.77 67.08 25.18
N GLU A 71 46.06 66.81 24.95
CA GLU A 71 46.78 65.70 25.56
C GLU A 71 47.17 65.93 27.03
N THR A 72 47.42 64.83 27.76
CA THR A 72 47.96 64.87 29.13
C THR A 72 49.35 64.23 29.21
N LYS A 73 50.35 65.02 29.61
CA LYS A 73 51.59 64.52 30.24
C LYS A 73 52.17 65.55 31.25
N PRO A 74 53.08 65.14 32.15
CA PRO A 74 53.05 65.63 33.53
C PRO A 74 54.24 66.54 33.89
N PRO A 75 54.31 66.99 35.15
CA PRO A 75 55.44 66.53 35.97
C PRO A 75 55.01 66.09 37.39
N ALA A 76 55.99 65.83 38.27
CA ALA A 76 55.79 65.33 39.63
C ALA A 76 56.46 66.22 40.70
N GLN A 77 56.14 65.92 41.97
CA GLN A 77 56.88 66.18 43.21
C GLN A 77 56.83 67.55 43.94
N PHE A 78 56.35 67.46 45.20
CA PHE A 78 56.76 68.20 46.43
C PHE A 78 56.46 69.72 46.54
N PRO A 79 56.44 70.32 47.77
CA PRO A 79 56.81 69.78 49.10
C PRO A 79 55.70 69.86 50.19
N ASP A 80 56.10 69.58 51.44
CA ASP A 80 55.28 69.48 52.66
C ASP A 80 54.80 70.81 53.30
N SER A 81 53.85 70.63 54.24
CA SER A 81 53.55 71.45 55.45
C SER A 81 52.54 72.62 55.40
N ILE A 82 51.45 72.45 56.18
CA ILE A 82 50.93 73.29 57.30
C ILE A 82 50.80 74.83 57.07
N PRO A 83 49.70 75.54 57.46
CA PRO A 83 48.65 75.18 58.42
C PRO A 83 47.18 75.36 57.95
N ALA A 84 46.23 74.94 58.79
CA ALA A 84 44.82 75.31 58.68
C ALA A 84 44.53 76.72 59.24
N PRO A 85 43.57 77.44 58.66
CA PRO A 85 42.65 78.24 59.48
C PRO A 85 41.16 78.05 59.12
N VAL A 86 40.30 78.09 60.13
CA VAL A 86 38.84 77.96 59.99
C VAL A 86 38.25 79.18 59.27
N ARG A 87 37.50 78.97 58.18
CA ARG A 87 36.53 79.94 57.64
C ARG A 87 35.28 79.25 57.07
N ARG A 88 34.19 80.03 56.99
CA ARG A 88 32.81 79.51 56.91
C ARG A 88 32.42 79.05 55.50
N LEU A 89 31.59 78.02 55.43
CA LEU A 89 30.91 77.55 54.22
C LEU A 89 30.05 78.68 53.58
N PRO A 90 30.14 78.91 52.26
CA PRO A 90 29.26 79.83 51.55
C PRO A 90 27.88 79.22 51.25
N ALA A 91 26.89 80.06 50.96
CA ALA A 91 25.47 79.69 50.88
C ALA A 91 25.07 78.73 49.73
N ALA A 92 25.99 78.35 48.83
CA ALA A 92 25.73 77.51 47.68
C ALA A 92 25.22 76.09 48.04
N VAL A 93 25.69 75.53 49.17
CA VAL A 93 25.34 74.16 49.61
C VAL A 93 23.85 74.01 49.93
N LEU A 94 23.15 75.10 50.29
CA LEU A 94 21.71 75.09 50.55
C LEU A 94 20.84 75.06 49.28
N ALA A 95 21.39 75.44 48.12
CA ALA A 95 20.72 75.24 46.82
C ALA A 95 20.88 73.79 46.35
N ALA A 96 22.05 73.17 46.59
CA ALA A 96 22.32 71.79 46.21
C ALA A 96 21.31 70.80 46.80
N ASN A 97 20.92 70.93 48.07
CA ASN A 97 19.93 70.02 48.67
C ASN A 97 18.51 70.15 48.08
N TRP A 98 18.11 71.33 47.56
CA TRP A 98 16.87 71.45 46.79
C TRP A 98 16.99 70.69 45.47
N PHE A 99 18.09 70.89 44.73
CA PHE A 99 18.30 70.18 43.47
C PHE A 99 18.47 68.67 43.66
N VAL A 100 19.13 68.18 44.71
CA VAL A 100 19.28 66.74 44.96
C VAL A 100 17.95 66.11 45.40
N GLY A 101 17.19 66.75 46.30
CA GLY A 101 15.89 66.22 46.73
C GLY A 101 14.85 66.23 45.59
N LEU A 102 14.81 67.33 44.83
CA LEU A 102 13.91 67.47 43.69
C LEU A 102 14.36 66.59 42.51
N ALA A 103 15.66 66.45 42.23
CA ALA A 103 16.16 65.51 41.24
C ALA A 103 15.95 64.05 41.66
N ALA A 104 16.04 63.69 42.94
CA ALA A 104 15.73 62.33 43.40
C ALA A 104 14.23 62.02 43.22
N ALA A 105 13.33 62.94 43.61
CA ALA A 105 11.91 62.81 43.38
C ALA A 105 11.57 62.77 41.88
N LEU A 106 12.17 63.67 41.09
CA LEU A 106 11.98 63.74 39.64
C LEU A 106 12.59 62.54 38.92
N LEU A 107 13.68 61.94 39.43
CA LEU A 107 14.28 60.71 38.89
C LEU A 107 13.45 59.47 39.26
N VAL A 108 12.82 59.42 40.44
CA VAL A 108 11.81 58.40 40.75
C VAL A 108 10.57 58.57 39.85
N CYS A 109 10.10 59.80 39.65
CA CYS A 109 9.00 60.09 38.72
C CYS A 109 9.39 59.80 37.25
N VAL A 110 10.63 60.05 36.83
CA VAL A 110 11.11 59.79 35.46
C VAL A 110 11.41 58.31 35.24
N MET A 111 11.99 57.59 36.21
CA MET A 111 12.12 56.13 36.11
C MET A 111 10.72 55.49 36.09
N GLY A 112 9.81 55.90 36.97
CA GLY A 112 8.42 55.45 36.95
C GLY A 112 7.69 55.78 35.64
N TYR A 113 7.85 57.00 35.12
CA TYR A 113 7.28 57.42 33.84
C TYR A 113 7.93 56.71 32.64
N SER A 114 9.21 56.33 32.70
CA SER A 114 9.86 55.50 31.69
C SER A 114 9.43 54.03 31.75
N TYR A 115 9.04 53.55 32.93
CA TYR A 115 8.48 52.21 33.14
C TYR A 115 7.00 52.12 32.72
N LEU A 116 6.27 53.24 32.76
CA LEU A 116 4.89 53.34 32.29
C LEU A 116 4.71 53.89 30.85
N ARG A 117 5.73 54.47 30.22
CA ARG A 117 5.60 55.01 28.86
C ARG A 117 5.34 53.88 27.85
N PRO A 118 4.21 53.87 27.13
CA PRO A 118 3.95 52.87 26.10
C PRO A 118 5.02 52.89 25.01
N ASP A 119 5.45 54.10 24.60
CA ASP A 119 6.26 54.34 23.40
C ASP A 119 7.78 54.07 23.58
N SER A 120 8.17 53.26 24.57
CA SER A 120 9.55 52.77 24.67
C SER A 120 9.66 51.46 23.90
N ALA A 121 10.05 51.54 22.61
CA ALA A 121 10.03 50.41 21.67
C ALA A 121 10.70 49.12 22.20
N ILE A 122 11.72 49.24 23.06
CA ILE A 122 12.38 48.11 23.74
C ILE A 122 11.40 47.33 24.64
N ASN A 123 10.59 48.03 25.45
CA ASN A 123 9.58 47.42 26.30
C ASN A 123 8.39 46.88 25.50
N GLU A 124 7.99 47.57 24.43
CA GLU A 124 6.95 47.05 23.54
C GLU A 124 7.39 45.76 22.85
N VAL A 125 8.59 45.73 22.26
CA VAL A 125 9.17 44.52 21.66
C VAL A 125 9.32 43.40 22.69
N ALA A 126 9.77 43.67 23.92
CA ALA A 126 9.86 42.66 24.97
C ALA A 126 8.49 42.09 25.37
N VAL A 127 7.48 42.96 25.55
CA VAL A 127 6.10 42.58 25.87
C VAL A 127 5.46 41.78 24.73
N GLN A 128 5.63 42.23 23.48
CA GLN A 128 5.12 41.53 22.31
C GLN A 128 5.83 40.19 22.14
N THR A 129 7.15 40.10 22.35
CA THR A 129 7.89 38.83 22.34
C THR A 129 7.37 37.87 23.42
N GLN A 130 7.06 38.36 24.63
CA GLN A 130 6.50 37.53 25.70
C GLN A 130 5.06 37.08 25.41
N LYS A 131 4.21 37.96 24.83
CA LYS A 131 2.88 37.59 24.29
C LYS A 131 3.01 36.53 23.19
N GLN A 132 3.90 36.77 22.23
CA GLN A 132 4.17 35.89 21.09
C GLN A 132 4.57 34.50 21.59
N ASN A 133 5.52 34.41 22.54
CA ASN A 133 5.94 33.16 23.17
C ASN A 133 4.79 32.44 23.91
N ILE A 134 3.83 33.16 24.51
CA ILE A 134 2.63 32.55 25.11
C ILE A 134 1.71 31.98 24.01
N ILE A 135 1.49 32.71 22.92
CA ILE A 135 0.61 32.28 21.82
C ILE A 135 1.24 31.10 21.05
N ASP A 136 2.55 31.17 20.78
CA ASP A 136 3.33 30.10 20.15
C ASP A 136 3.48 28.86 21.05
N GLY A 137 3.46 29.02 22.37
CA GLY A 137 3.37 27.91 23.32
C GLY A 137 2.04 27.13 23.27
N HIS A 138 0.99 27.72 22.69
CA HIS A 138 -0.32 27.07 22.57
C HIS A 138 -0.49 26.39 21.20
N VAL A 139 -0.50 25.06 21.25
CA VAL A 139 -0.64 24.17 20.10
C VAL A 139 -1.98 23.46 20.12
N HIS A 140 -2.68 23.56 18.99
CA HIS A 140 -3.86 22.77 18.65
C HIS A 140 -3.42 21.44 18.04
N THR A 141 -3.88 20.34 18.62
CA THR A 141 -3.59 18.97 18.19
C THR A 141 -4.87 18.29 17.68
N ILE A 142 -4.76 17.59 16.56
CA ILE A 142 -5.82 16.83 15.89
C ILE A 142 -5.33 15.38 15.72
N LEU A 143 -6.17 14.40 16.07
CA LEU A 143 -5.92 12.99 15.86
C LEU A 143 -6.81 12.45 14.73
N TYR A 144 -6.18 11.91 13.68
CA TYR A 144 -6.85 11.24 12.58
C TYR A 144 -6.56 9.74 12.58
N GLY A 145 -7.52 8.93 12.14
CA GLY A 145 -7.37 7.49 11.98
C GLY A 145 -8.70 6.79 11.67
N PRO A 146 -8.73 5.45 11.61
CA PRO A 146 -9.96 4.72 11.36
C PRO A 146 -10.94 4.82 12.55
N PRO A 147 -12.27 4.89 12.32
CA PRO A 147 -13.27 4.97 13.39
C PRO A 147 -13.40 3.68 14.21
N THR A 148 -12.97 2.54 13.65
CA THR A 148 -12.96 1.22 14.28
C THR A 148 -11.60 0.57 14.01
N LEU A 149 -10.98 -0.01 15.02
CA LEU A 149 -9.73 -0.76 14.90
C LEU A 149 -10.03 -2.20 14.50
N GLN A 150 -9.13 -2.82 13.73
CA GLN A 150 -9.20 -4.25 13.40
C GLN A 150 -8.13 -5.01 14.19
N PRO A 151 -8.35 -6.30 14.50
CA PRO A 151 -7.51 -7.05 15.43
C PRO A 151 -6.08 -7.30 14.93
N ALA A 152 -5.81 -7.24 13.61
CA ALA A 152 -4.47 -7.33 13.03
C ALA A 152 -4.40 -6.54 11.72
N PRO A 153 -3.33 -5.75 11.41
CA PRO A 153 -2.06 -5.58 12.12
C PRO A 153 -2.02 -4.26 12.92
N THR A 154 -0.82 -3.68 13.16
CA THR A 154 -0.66 -2.37 13.81
C THR A 154 -1.46 -1.28 13.07
N SER A 155 -2.40 -0.68 13.78
CA SER A 155 -3.21 0.42 13.27
C SER A 155 -2.45 1.74 13.38
N ARG A 156 -2.44 2.52 12.30
CA ARG A 156 -1.76 3.82 12.22
C ARG A 156 -2.72 4.98 12.44
N PHE A 157 -2.23 6.01 13.12
CA PHE A 157 -2.89 7.29 13.27
C PHE A 157 -1.97 8.42 12.80
N ILE A 158 -2.57 9.50 12.33
CA ILE A 158 -1.86 10.75 12.00
C ILE A 158 -2.18 11.76 13.10
N VAL A 159 -1.15 12.33 13.71
CA VAL A 159 -1.29 13.46 14.63
C VAL A 159 -0.87 14.73 13.90
N ALA A 160 -1.78 15.70 13.80
CA ALA A 160 -1.50 17.02 13.25
C ALA A 160 -1.43 18.06 14.36
N THR A 161 -0.42 18.92 14.30
CA THR A 161 -0.13 19.99 15.27
C THR A 161 -0.06 21.33 14.57
N ARG A 162 -0.81 22.30 15.09
CA ARG A 162 -0.93 23.65 14.56
C ARG A 162 -0.75 24.67 15.69
N SER A 163 -0.09 25.78 15.40
CA SER A 163 -0.10 26.98 16.24
C SER A 163 -1.53 27.50 16.47
N ALA A 164 -1.71 28.38 17.46
CA ALA A 164 -2.98 29.11 17.66
C ALA A 164 -3.46 29.89 16.42
N TYR A 165 -2.57 30.21 15.48
CA TYR A 165 -2.88 30.84 14.19
C TYR A 165 -3.19 29.84 13.05
N GLY A 166 -3.37 28.55 13.36
CA GLY A 166 -3.71 27.50 12.39
C GLY A 166 -2.56 27.03 11.48
N LYS A 167 -1.42 27.72 11.47
CA LYS A 167 -0.20 27.30 10.76
C LYS A 167 0.38 26.01 11.39
N PRO A 168 0.86 25.03 10.63
CA PRO A 168 1.49 23.82 11.18
C PRO A 168 2.74 24.13 12.02
N ARG A 169 3.11 23.23 12.95
CA ARG A 169 4.24 23.42 13.87
C ARG A 169 4.91 22.09 14.26
N SER A 170 6.24 22.04 14.20
CA SER A 170 7.07 20.95 14.77
C SER A 170 6.95 20.93 16.30
N VAL A 171 6.59 19.79 16.88
CA VAL A 171 6.28 19.61 18.31
C VAL A 171 6.56 18.16 18.76
N PRO A 172 7.26 17.95 19.90
CA PRO A 172 7.37 16.62 20.50
C PRO A 172 6.05 16.20 21.16
N LEU A 173 5.70 14.92 20.99
CA LEU A 173 4.46 14.28 21.44
C LEU A 173 4.77 13.10 22.35
N LYS A 174 3.93 12.89 23.37
CA LYS A 174 3.81 11.60 24.08
C LYS A 174 2.47 10.98 23.80
N TYR A 175 2.47 9.71 23.42
CA TYR A 175 1.26 8.94 23.16
C TYR A 175 1.20 7.66 24.01
N LYS A 176 -0.01 7.28 24.41
CA LYS A 176 -0.30 6.08 25.21
C LYS A 176 -1.56 5.39 24.70
N PHE A 177 -1.52 4.06 24.71
CA PHE A 177 -2.65 3.19 24.40
C PHE A 177 -2.99 2.34 25.62
N TYR A 178 -4.28 2.24 25.95
CA TYR A 178 -4.80 1.48 27.08
C TYR A 178 -5.90 0.50 26.62
N ASP A 179 -6.07 -0.60 27.35
CA ASP A 179 -7.16 -1.54 27.11
C ASP A 179 -8.49 -1.11 27.78
N LYS A 180 -9.51 -1.96 27.63
CA LYS A 180 -10.84 -1.83 28.28
C LYS A 180 -10.83 -1.79 29.82
N ASN A 181 -9.70 -2.05 30.46
CA ASN A 181 -9.50 -2.08 31.91
C ASN A 181 -8.52 -0.96 32.39
N GLU A 182 -8.22 0.03 31.53
CA GLU A 182 -7.20 1.06 31.76
C GLU A 182 -5.76 0.53 31.94
N LYS A 183 -5.48 -0.73 31.58
CA LYS A 183 -4.12 -1.28 31.56
C LYS A 183 -3.37 -0.70 30.36
N LEU A 184 -2.20 -0.13 30.61
CA LEU A 184 -1.31 0.36 29.55
C LEU A 184 -0.90 -0.79 28.62
N LEU A 185 -1.22 -0.64 27.32
CA LEU A 185 -0.83 -1.56 26.25
C LEU A 185 0.49 -1.11 25.60
N HIS A 186 0.67 0.19 25.41
CA HIS A 186 1.86 0.78 24.78
C HIS A 186 2.01 2.26 25.16
N GLU A 187 3.25 2.74 25.20
CA GLU A 187 3.62 4.15 25.34
C GLU A 187 4.79 4.44 24.40
N GLY A 188 4.81 5.64 23.82
CA GLY A 188 5.92 6.11 23.00
C GLY A 188 6.00 7.64 22.94
N ASP A 189 7.16 8.10 22.51
CA ASP A 189 7.44 9.47 22.11
C ASP A 189 7.43 9.55 20.58
N ALA A 190 6.98 10.68 20.03
CA ALA A 190 7.05 10.99 18.60
C ALA A 190 7.34 12.49 18.40
N GLU A 191 7.79 12.89 17.22
CA GLU A 191 7.94 14.31 16.86
C GLU A 191 7.21 14.59 15.55
N THR A 192 6.49 15.72 15.49
CA THR A 192 5.82 16.17 14.28
C THR A 192 6.79 16.91 13.37
N ASN A 193 6.72 16.68 12.06
CA ASN A 193 7.61 17.29 11.07
C ASN A 193 7.37 18.81 10.89
N LEU A 194 8.12 19.46 10.01
CA LEU A 194 7.94 20.89 9.68
C LEU A 194 6.52 21.22 9.18
N GLY A 195 5.89 20.29 8.45
CA GLY A 195 4.48 20.33 8.08
C GLY A 195 3.50 20.04 9.23
N GLY A 196 3.97 19.96 10.47
CA GLY A 196 3.20 19.76 11.70
C GLY A 196 2.58 18.38 11.84
N LEU A 197 3.16 17.32 11.24
CA LEU A 197 2.55 15.98 11.17
C LEU A 197 3.48 14.89 11.71
N ALA A 198 2.92 14.00 12.55
CA ALA A 198 3.54 12.77 13.02
C ALA A 198 2.63 11.57 12.71
N GLN A 199 3.21 10.38 12.71
CA GLN A 199 2.47 9.12 12.76
C GLN A 199 2.73 8.41 14.09
N ILE A 200 1.71 7.74 14.62
CA ILE A 200 1.81 6.86 15.79
C ILE A 200 1.13 5.54 15.48
N GLU A 201 1.63 4.43 16.03
CA GLU A 201 1.12 3.08 15.78
C GLU A 201 0.59 2.45 17.08
N THR A 202 -0.45 1.61 16.97
CA THR A 202 -0.84 0.71 18.07
C THR A 202 0.26 -0.33 18.34
N PRO A 203 0.26 -0.98 19.53
CA PRO A 203 0.91 -2.28 19.66
C PRO A 203 0.31 -3.31 18.69
N GLY A 204 1.04 -4.40 18.47
CA GLY A 204 0.89 -5.38 17.39
C GLY A 204 -0.53 -5.88 17.11
N GLU A 205 -0.92 -6.95 17.80
CA GLU A 205 -2.23 -7.59 17.63
C GLU A 205 -3.16 -7.17 18.78
N LEU A 206 -4.41 -6.84 18.47
CA LEU A 206 -5.36 -6.24 19.42
C LEU A 206 -6.48 -7.22 19.79
N GLU A 207 -6.75 -7.33 21.10
CA GLU A 207 -7.94 -8.04 21.60
C GLU A 207 -9.23 -7.28 21.28
N THR A 208 -10.32 -8.02 21.06
CA THR A 208 -11.67 -7.48 20.86
C THR A 208 -12.17 -6.67 22.08
N GLY A 209 -12.85 -5.56 21.81
CA GLY A 209 -13.38 -4.67 22.85
C GLY A 209 -13.13 -3.21 22.51
N PHE A 210 -12.36 -2.51 23.34
CA PHE A 210 -12.00 -1.11 23.14
C PHE A 210 -10.53 -0.85 23.46
N VAL A 211 -9.92 0.07 22.70
CA VAL A 211 -8.63 0.68 22.98
C VAL A 211 -8.84 2.18 23.23
N HIS A 212 -8.27 2.70 24.30
CA HIS A 212 -8.23 4.14 24.57
C HIS A 212 -6.88 4.71 24.18
N VAL A 213 -6.86 5.68 23.28
CA VAL A 213 -5.67 6.41 22.82
C VAL A 213 -5.63 7.80 23.42
N LYS A 214 -4.45 8.20 23.92
CA LYS A 214 -4.18 9.49 24.56
C LYS A 214 -2.89 10.08 23.98
N VAL A 215 -2.94 11.32 23.50
CA VAL A 215 -1.80 12.04 22.88
C VAL A 215 -1.65 13.43 23.51
N ALA A 216 -0.47 13.74 24.04
CA ALA A 216 -0.16 15.02 24.67
C ALA A 216 1.08 15.66 24.05
N THR A 217 1.14 17.00 24.02
CA THR A 217 2.31 17.77 23.55
C THR A 217 3.30 18.00 24.70
N ASN A 218 4.59 17.75 24.47
CA ASN A 218 5.64 17.82 25.48
C ASN A 218 6.40 19.17 25.41
N LEU A 219 5.68 20.29 25.55
CA LEU A 219 6.21 21.65 25.37
C LEU A 219 6.55 22.37 26.69
N GLY A 220 6.60 21.65 27.82
CA GLY A 220 6.78 22.24 29.17
C GLY A 220 5.56 23.02 29.70
N VAL A 221 4.77 23.62 28.81
CA VAL A 221 3.45 24.19 29.10
C VAL A 221 2.42 23.04 29.26
N PRO A 222 1.62 23.01 30.34
CA PRO A 222 0.62 21.96 30.55
C PRO A 222 -0.58 22.12 29.60
N MET A 223 -0.53 21.42 28.47
CA MET A 223 -1.56 21.44 27.42
C MET A 223 -2.54 20.27 27.55
N PRO A 224 -3.82 20.45 27.16
CA PRO A 224 -4.82 19.38 27.19
C PRO A 224 -4.52 18.29 26.15
N ALA A 225 -4.53 17.03 26.59
CA ALA A 225 -4.33 15.88 25.74
C ALA A 225 -5.53 15.63 24.81
N VAL A 226 -5.25 15.08 23.63
CA VAL A 226 -6.26 14.54 22.71
C VAL A 226 -6.51 13.08 23.11
N GLU A 227 -7.77 12.75 23.43
CA GLU A 227 -8.16 11.45 23.98
C GLU A 227 -9.36 10.86 23.23
N LYS A 228 -9.34 9.55 22.99
CA LYS A 228 -10.42 8.83 22.30
C LYS A 228 -10.45 7.35 22.68
N SER A 229 -11.64 6.82 22.97
CA SER A 229 -11.88 5.37 22.99
C SER A 229 -12.40 4.91 21.63
N LEU A 230 -11.83 3.82 21.10
CA LEU A 230 -12.13 3.24 19.79
C LEU A 230 -12.52 1.77 19.95
N PRO A 231 -13.59 1.27 19.29
CA PRO A 231 -13.91 -0.15 19.29
C PRO A 231 -12.86 -0.94 18.49
N VAL A 232 -12.56 -2.15 18.94
CA VAL A 232 -11.82 -3.17 18.17
C VAL A 232 -12.83 -4.19 17.67
N GLY A 233 -12.96 -4.29 16.34
CA GLY A 233 -13.86 -5.23 15.68
C GLY A 233 -13.43 -6.70 15.80
N GLU A 234 -14.29 -7.60 15.35
CA GLU A 234 -13.98 -9.04 15.28
C GLU A 234 -13.06 -9.38 14.09
N VAL A 235 -12.53 -10.60 14.08
CA VAL A 235 -11.79 -11.14 12.93
C VAL A 235 -12.78 -11.59 11.86
N GLU A 236 -12.97 -10.77 10.83
CA GLU A 236 -13.70 -11.15 9.61
C GLU A 236 -13.13 -12.43 9.00
N LEU A 237 -14.00 -13.34 8.55
CA LEU A 237 -13.62 -14.55 7.82
C LEU A 237 -13.99 -14.41 6.32
N THR A 238 -13.36 -15.25 5.51
CA THR A 238 -13.66 -15.43 4.08
C THR A 238 -13.51 -16.92 3.75
N THR A 239 -14.31 -17.43 2.82
CA THR A 239 -14.29 -18.86 2.47
C THR A 239 -14.20 -19.08 0.97
N HIS A 240 -13.44 -20.09 0.57
CA HIS A 240 -13.32 -20.57 -0.81
C HIS A 240 -14.01 -21.93 -0.95
N LEU A 241 -14.61 -22.21 -2.10
CA LEU A 241 -15.21 -23.51 -2.45
C LEU A 241 -14.36 -24.24 -3.49
N THR A 242 -14.21 -25.56 -3.34
CA THR A 242 -13.53 -26.42 -4.31
C THR A 242 -14.32 -27.70 -4.53
N LEU A 243 -14.52 -28.11 -5.77
CA LEU A 243 -15.21 -29.35 -6.17
C LEU A 243 -14.20 -30.45 -6.52
N ASP A 244 -14.62 -31.73 -6.54
CA ASP A 244 -13.77 -32.79 -7.11
C ASP A 244 -13.71 -32.74 -8.64
N LYS A 245 -14.75 -32.21 -9.30
CA LYS A 245 -14.75 -31.91 -10.74
C LYS A 245 -15.81 -30.86 -11.10
N PRO A 246 -15.67 -30.13 -12.21
CA PRO A 246 -16.68 -29.15 -12.67
C PRO A 246 -17.91 -29.77 -13.35
N LEU A 247 -17.90 -31.08 -13.61
CA LEU A 247 -18.86 -31.76 -14.49
C LEU A 247 -19.32 -33.10 -13.92
N TYR A 248 -20.64 -33.29 -13.80
CA TYR A 248 -21.26 -34.48 -13.21
C TYR A 248 -22.34 -35.09 -14.10
N ARG A 249 -22.54 -36.41 -13.94
CA ARG A 249 -23.63 -37.19 -14.55
C ARG A 249 -24.81 -37.31 -13.57
N PRO A 250 -26.07 -37.45 -14.05
CA PRO A 250 -27.17 -37.89 -13.19
C PRO A 250 -26.82 -39.23 -12.50
N GLY A 251 -27.15 -39.37 -11.21
CA GLY A 251 -26.78 -40.53 -10.39
C GLY A 251 -25.35 -40.51 -9.82
N GLU A 252 -24.54 -39.48 -10.08
CA GLU A 252 -23.15 -39.38 -9.64
C GLU A 252 -23.00 -38.66 -8.28
N VAL A 253 -21.89 -38.90 -7.57
CA VAL A 253 -21.61 -38.21 -6.29
C VAL A 253 -20.65 -37.05 -6.51
N MET A 254 -21.17 -35.82 -6.41
CA MET A 254 -20.37 -34.61 -6.27
C MET A 254 -19.71 -34.57 -4.89
N ARG A 255 -18.41 -34.28 -4.84
CA ARG A 255 -17.64 -34.12 -3.61
C ARG A 255 -17.11 -32.69 -3.54
N TYR A 256 -17.14 -32.07 -2.37
CA TYR A 256 -16.76 -30.66 -2.23
C TYR A 256 -16.08 -30.34 -0.90
N ARG A 257 -15.31 -29.26 -0.92
CA ARG A 257 -14.51 -28.69 0.17
C ARG A 257 -14.86 -27.20 0.30
N SER A 258 -14.90 -26.68 1.51
CA SER A 258 -14.68 -25.26 1.76
C SER A 258 -13.39 -25.06 2.54
N LEU A 259 -12.69 -23.95 2.31
CA LEU A 259 -11.58 -23.49 3.14
C LEU A 259 -11.90 -22.10 3.68
N THR A 260 -12.08 -21.99 5.00
CA THR A 260 -12.45 -20.76 5.69
C THR A 260 -11.27 -20.21 6.47
N LEU A 261 -10.88 -18.97 6.17
CA LEU A 261 -9.70 -18.30 6.74
C LEU A 261 -10.04 -16.87 7.19
N SER A 262 -9.24 -16.30 8.08
CA SER A 262 -9.33 -14.87 8.44
C SER A 262 -8.98 -13.96 7.25
N ARG A 263 -9.81 -12.95 6.99
CA ARG A 263 -9.74 -12.11 5.78
C ARG A 263 -8.39 -11.41 5.57
N PHE A 264 -7.81 -10.87 6.64
CA PHE A 264 -6.47 -10.25 6.61
C PHE A 264 -5.33 -11.25 6.86
N GLY A 265 -5.46 -12.14 7.84
CA GLY A 265 -4.37 -13.04 8.24
C GLY A 265 -4.13 -14.23 7.32
N LEU A 266 -5.15 -14.66 6.56
CA LEU A 266 -5.21 -15.94 5.83
C LEU A 266 -4.89 -17.15 6.72
N ARG A 267 -5.23 -17.03 8.01
CA ARG A 267 -5.04 -18.04 9.06
C ARG A 267 -6.38 -18.55 9.56
N VAL A 268 -6.45 -19.83 9.92
CA VAL A 268 -7.53 -20.36 10.76
C VAL A 268 -7.45 -19.65 12.12
N ARG A 269 -8.55 -19.04 12.56
CA ARG A 269 -8.61 -18.24 13.80
C ARG A 269 -9.66 -18.73 14.79
N ARG A 270 -10.73 -19.30 14.26
CA ARG A 270 -11.69 -20.18 14.91
C ARG A 270 -12.26 -21.09 13.83
N GLU A 271 -12.73 -22.27 14.22
CA GLU A 271 -13.57 -23.06 13.33
C GLU A 271 -14.93 -22.36 13.15
N ALA A 272 -15.56 -22.57 12.01
CA ALA A 272 -16.83 -21.94 11.63
C ALA A 272 -17.84 -23.00 11.20
N THR A 273 -19.14 -22.72 11.40
CA THR A 273 -20.20 -23.57 10.85
C THR A 273 -20.48 -23.15 9.41
N VAL A 274 -20.40 -24.09 8.48
CA VAL A 274 -20.67 -23.90 7.05
C VAL A 274 -21.93 -24.67 6.68
N LYS A 275 -22.93 -23.97 6.17
CA LYS A 275 -24.15 -24.55 5.57
C LYS A 275 -24.01 -24.58 4.06
N PHE A 276 -23.92 -25.79 3.51
CA PHE A 276 -23.87 -26.06 2.08
C PHE A 276 -25.28 -26.22 1.51
N ARG A 277 -25.50 -25.80 0.26
CA ARG A 277 -26.72 -26.02 -0.54
C ARG A 277 -26.36 -26.07 -2.02
N VAL A 278 -27.06 -26.89 -2.82
CA VAL A 278 -27.03 -26.77 -4.29
C VAL A 278 -28.25 -25.99 -4.76
N LEU A 279 -28.02 -25.02 -5.63
CA LEU A 279 -29.05 -24.30 -6.37
C LEU A 279 -29.11 -24.80 -7.82
N ASP A 280 -30.32 -24.88 -8.37
CA ASP A 280 -30.52 -25.10 -9.81
C ASP A 280 -30.47 -23.78 -10.61
N SER A 281 -30.63 -23.87 -11.93
CA SER A 281 -30.62 -22.72 -12.84
C SER A 281 -31.75 -21.68 -12.61
N SER A 282 -32.77 -21.98 -11.79
CA SER A 282 -33.78 -21.00 -11.34
C SER A 282 -33.40 -20.32 -10.01
N GLY A 283 -32.32 -20.76 -9.36
CA GLY A 283 -31.96 -20.37 -8.00
C GLY A 283 -32.68 -21.16 -6.91
N SER A 284 -33.48 -22.17 -7.27
CA SER A 284 -34.19 -23.02 -6.30
C SER A 284 -33.24 -24.02 -5.66
N VAL A 285 -33.40 -24.28 -4.36
CA VAL A 285 -32.55 -25.24 -3.63
C VAL A 285 -32.96 -26.67 -4.00
N VAL A 286 -32.02 -27.45 -4.53
CA VAL A 286 -32.25 -28.86 -4.85
C VAL A 286 -32.48 -29.64 -3.56
N LEU A 287 -33.49 -30.53 -3.53
CA LEU A 287 -33.80 -31.35 -2.37
C LEU A 287 -32.59 -32.22 -1.96
N GLU A 288 -32.50 -32.51 -0.66
CA GLU A 288 -31.43 -33.31 -0.03
C GLU A 288 -29.98 -32.76 -0.19
N SER A 289 -29.77 -31.67 -0.95
CA SER A 289 -28.46 -31.03 -1.16
C SER A 289 -27.93 -30.19 0.02
N GLN A 290 -28.59 -30.23 1.18
CA GLN A 290 -28.25 -29.37 2.33
C GLN A 290 -27.48 -30.14 3.40
N GLY A 291 -26.39 -29.55 3.89
CA GLY A 291 -25.62 -30.09 5.02
C GLY A 291 -24.92 -28.99 5.81
N ASP A 292 -24.93 -29.12 7.13
CA ASP A 292 -24.31 -28.17 8.07
C ASP A 292 -23.09 -28.86 8.71
N VAL A 293 -21.91 -28.26 8.55
CA VAL A 293 -20.62 -28.85 8.95
C VAL A 293 -19.80 -27.80 9.69
N VAL A 294 -19.26 -28.14 10.86
CA VAL A 294 -18.22 -27.33 11.51
C VAL A 294 -16.88 -27.63 10.85
N THR A 295 -16.09 -26.61 10.54
CA THR A 295 -14.77 -26.82 9.94
C THR A 295 -13.79 -27.52 10.88
N GLU A 296 -12.82 -28.21 10.30
CA GLU A 296 -11.66 -28.78 10.99
C GLU A 296 -10.40 -28.24 10.32
N HIS A 297 -9.54 -27.54 11.06
CA HIS A 297 -8.43 -26.76 10.50
C HIS A 297 -8.88 -25.80 9.38
N GLY A 298 -10.01 -25.12 9.58
CA GLY A 298 -10.64 -24.24 8.58
C GLY A 298 -11.28 -24.96 7.39
N VAL A 299 -11.13 -26.29 7.27
CA VAL A 299 -11.68 -27.08 6.16
C VAL A 299 -13.09 -27.57 6.50
N GLY A 300 -14.07 -27.19 5.69
CA GLY A 300 -15.36 -27.86 5.61
C GLY A 300 -15.36 -28.87 4.47
N GLN A 301 -16.15 -29.94 4.57
CA GLN A 301 -16.26 -30.95 3.51
C GLN A 301 -17.68 -31.51 3.43
N GLY A 302 -18.08 -31.96 2.23
CA GLY A 302 -19.37 -32.64 2.04
C GLY A 302 -19.46 -33.38 0.71
N LYS A 303 -20.62 -34.00 0.50
CA LYS A 303 -20.95 -34.78 -0.69
C LYS A 303 -22.42 -34.59 -1.02
N PHE A 304 -22.74 -34.54 -2.31
CA PHE A 304 -24.10 -34.49 -2.84
C PHE A 304 -24.25 -35.61 -3.87
N ALA A 305 -25.18 -36.54 -3.64
CA ALA A 305 -25.55 -37.52 -4.65
C ALA A 305 -26.56 -36.88 -5.60
N VAL A 306 -26.15 -36.68 -6.85
CA VAL A 306 -27.02 -36.15 -7.91
C VAL A 306 -28.13 -37.16 -8.19
N PRO A 307 -29.43 -36.79 -8.10
CA PRO A 307 -30.52 -37.71 -8.44
C PRO A 307 -30.39 -38.26 -9.88
N ALA A 308 -30.81 -39.50 -10.10
CA ALA A 308 -30.71 -40.14 -11.42
C ALA A 308 -31.67 -39.52 -12.46
N ASP A 309 -32.70 -38.81 -12.00
CA ASP A 309 -33.69 -38.05 -12.75
C ASP A 309 -33.43 -36.52 -12.73
N GLN A 310 -32.31 -36.07 -12.15
CA GLN A 310 -31.96 -34.65 -12.06
C GLN A 310 -31.80 -34.04 -13.47
N PRO A 311 -32.50 -32.94 -13.81
CA PRO A 311 -32.37 -32.28 -15.11
C PRO A 311 -30.94 -31.82 -15.40
N GLY A 312 -30.48 -32.03 -16.64
CA GLY A 312 -29.21 -31.48 -17.09
C GLY A 312 -29.25 -29.95 -17.20
N GLY A 313 -28.16 -29.27 -16.83
CA GLY A 313 -28.10 -27.81 -16.79
C GLY A 313 -26.92 -27.26 -16.00
N LYS A 314 -26.93 -25.95 -15.76
CA LYS A 314 -26.03 -25.25 -14.84
C LYS A 314 -26.59 -25.27 -13.42
N TYR A 315 -25.75 -25.53 -12.44
CA TYR A 315 -26.05 -25.56 -11.01
C TYR A 315 -25.00 -24.76 -10.24
N THR A 316 -25.31 -24.33 -9.01
CA THR A 316 -24.40 -23.57 -8.16
C THR A 316 -24.34 -24.20 -6.76
N LEU A 317 -23.16 -24.63 -6.32
CA LEU A 317 -22.91 -24.92 -4.90
C LEU A 317 -22.73 -23.60 -4.15
N VAL A 318 -23.41 -23.45 -3.02
CA VAL A 318 -23.31 -22.28 -2.14
C VAL A 318 -22.89 -22.71 -0.74
N ALA A 319 -21.90 -22.02 -0.16
CA ALA A 319 -21.47 -22.16 1.22
C ALA A 319 -21.72 -20.85 1.99
N ARG A 320 -22.49 -20.93 3.07
CA ARG A 320 -22.90 -19.79 3.92
C ARG A 320 -22.60 -20.09 5.39
N SER A 321 -22.12 -19.10 6.16
CA SER A 321 -22.16 -19.22 7.63
C SER A 321 -23.57 -18.95 8.14
N PRO A 322 -24.19 -19.83 8.95
CA PRO A 322 -25.44 -19.53 9.65
C PRO A 322 -25.36 -18.35 10.63
N ALA A 323 -24.16 -17.99 11.08
CA ALA A 323 -23.90 -16.87 11.98
C ALA A 323 -23.48 -15.58 11.22
N GLY A 324 -23.24 -15.66 9.90
CA GLY A 324 -22.79 -14.53 9.08
C GLY A 324 -21.28 -14.24 9.14
N ASP A 325 -20.45 -15.20 9.58
CA ASP A 325 -18.99 -15.01 9.77
C ASP A 325 -18.23 -14.62 8.50
N PHE A 326 -18.77 -14.99 7.33
CA PHE A 326 -18.21 -14.78 5.99
C PHE A 326 -19.34 -14.63 4.95
N PRO A 327 -19.10 -13.92 3.82
CA PRO A 327 -20.08 -13.80 2.72
C PRO A 327 -20.28 -15.14 1.98
N ASP A 328 -21.46 -15.33 1.38
CA ASP A 328 -21.80 -16.50 0.56
C ASP A 328 -20.73 -16.80 -0.50
N ALA A 329 -19.98 -17.88 -0.33
CA ALA A 329 -19.13 -18.41 -1.41
C ALA A 329 -19.98 -19.23 -2.38
N ARG A 330 -19.68 -19.11 -3.68
CA ARG A 330 -20.40 -19.78 -4.77
C ARG A 330 -19.41 -20.48 -5.68
N HIS A 331 -19.76 -21.66 -6.17
CA HIS A 331 -19.05 -22.35 -7.24
C HIS A 331 -20.07 -22.93 -8.21
N ASP A 332 -19.98 -22.56 -9.48
CA ASP A 332 -20.83 -23.12 -10.52
C ASP A 332 -20.31 -24.49 -10.97
N PHE A 333 -21.22 -25.35 -11.42
CA PHE A 333 -20.92 -26.64 -12.02
C PHE A 333 -22.03 -27.06 -13.00
N TYR A 334 -21.79 -28.11 -13.77
CA TYR A 334 -22.73 -28.58 -14.77
C TYR A 334 -23.12 -30.04 -14.56
N ILE A 335 -24.41 -30.33 -14.73
CA ILE A 335 -24.94 -31.70 -14.79
C ILE A 335 -25.28 -31.99 -16.26
N ARG A 336 -24.66 -33.01 -16.87
CA ARG A 336 -25.01 -33.50 -18.22
C ARG A 336 -24.53 -34.93 -18.41
N GLU A 337 -25.17 -35.67 -19.31
CA GLU A 337 -24.53 -36.86 -19.86
C GLU A 337 -23.30 -36.45 -20.68
N TYR A 338 -22.18 -37.14 -20.46
CA TYR A 338 -20.96 -37.00 -21.24
C TYR A 338 -20.28 -38.35 -21.44
N ARG A 339 -19.37 -38.40 -22.40
CA ARG A 339 -18.38 -39.48 -22.54
C ARG A 339 -16.99 -38.85 -22.39
N THR A 340 -16.11 -39.48 -21.64
CA THR A 340 -14.71 -39.08 -21.55
C THR A 340 -14.09 -39.14 -22.96
N PRO A 341 -13.51 -38.03 -23.48
CA PRO A 341 -12.98 -38.02 -24.83
C PRO A 341 -11.66 -38.80 -24.90
N THR A 342 -11.43 -39.47 -26.02
CA THR A 342 -10.19 -40.25 -26.25
C THR A 342 -9.05 -39.38 -26.76
N LEU A 343 -9.36 -38.19 -27.29
CA LEU A 343 -8.38 -37.18 -27.70
C LEU A 343 -8.51 -35.90 -26.87
N LYS A 344 -7.37 -35.32 -26.49
CA LYS A 344 -7.31 -33.96 -25.95
C LYS A 344 -7.16 -32.99 -27.10
N GLN A 345 -8.13 -32.08 -27.23
CA GLN A 345 -8.20 -31.12 -28.31
C GLN A 345 -8.20 -29.71 -27.73
N HIS A 346 -7.19 -28.92 -28.08
CA HIS A 346 -7.13 -27.50 -27.75
C HIS A 346 -7.43 -26.68 -29.00
N LEU A 347 -8.31 -25.68 -28.89
CA LEU A 347 -8.64 -24.74 -29.96
C LEU A 347 -8.85 -23.35 -29.35
N ALA A 348 -7.95 -22.43 -29.67
CA ALA A 348 -7.96 -21.04 -29.19
C ALA A 348 -7.80 -20.06 -30.36
N PHE A 349 -8.43 -18.89 -30.27
CA PHE A 349 -8.24 -17.80 -31.24
C PHE A 349 -7.04 -16.93 -30.83
N ALA A 350 -6.35 -16.35 -31.81
CA ALA A 350 -5.18 -15.50 -31.56
C ALA A 350 -5.53 -14.04 -31.20
N ARG A 351 -6.82 -13.70 -31.14
CA ARG A 351 -7.40 -12.42 -30.72
C ARG A 351 -8.74 -12.70 -30.04
N ASP A 352 -9.08 -11.87 -29.05
CA ASP A 352 -10.35 -11.93 -28.32
C ASP A 352 -11.56 -11.74 -29.25
N SER A 353 -11.38 -11.01 -30.37
CA SER A 353 -12.44 -10.70 -31.33
C SER A 353 -11.92 -10.29 -32.72
N PHE A 354 -12.81 -10.36 -33.72
CA PHE A 354 -12.55 -10.08 -35.14
C PHE A 354 -13.66 -9.24 -35.78
N GLY A 355 -13.29 -8.28 -36.63
CA GLY A 355 -14.20 -7.43 -37.40
C GLY A 355 -14.56 -7.95 -38.81
N PRO A 356 -15.53 -7.33 -39.51
CA PRO A 356 -15.90 -7.68 -40.88
C PRO A 356 -14.78 -7.46 -41.92
N GLY A 357 -14.06 -8.53 -42.23
CA GLY A 357 -12.94 -8.52 -43.19
C GLY A 357 -11.60 -8.97 -42.60
N ASP A 358 -11.51 -9.15 -41.28
CA ASP A 358 -10.28 -9.59 -40.59
C ASP A 358 -9.83 -11.00 -41.00
N GLU A 359 -8.53 -11.28 -40.92
CA GLU A 359 -8.03 -12.68 -40.90
C GLU A 359 -8.29 -13.28 -39.51
N VAL A 360 -9.17 -14.28 -39.46
CA VAL A 360 -9.33 -15.14 -38.28
C VAL A 360 -8.14 -16.10 -38.24
N VAL A 361 -7.38 -16.01 -37.14
CA VAL A 361 -6.28 -16.93 -36.83
C VAL A 361 -6.64 -17.70 -35.57
N ALA A 362 -6.53 -19.03 -35.61
CA ALA A 362 -6.75 -19.90 -34.46
C ALA A 362 -5.70 -21.00 -34.40
N ASP A 363 -5.21 -21.29 -33.19
CA ASP A 363 -4.28 -22.39 -32.94
C ASP A 363 -5.04 -23.62 -32.45
N PHE A 364 -4.79 -24.73 -33.13
CA PHE A 364 -5.30 -26.05 -32.79
C PHE A 364 -4.15 -26.97 -32.38
N LYS A 365 -4.38 -27.80 -31.35
CA LYS A 365 -3.48 -28.90 -30.98
C LYS A 365 -4.30 -30.15 -30.64
N VAL A 366 -3.81 -31.32 -31.05
CA VAL A 366 -4.38 -32.62 -30.71
C VAL A 366 -3.35 -33.58 -30.12
N GLU A 367 -3.70 -34.11 -28.96
CA GLU A 367 -2.99 -35.15 -28.24
C GLU A 367 -3.93 -36.34 -27.97
N ARG A 368 -3.36 -37.51 -27.66
CA ARG A 368 -4.12 -38.66 -27.14
C ARG A 368 -4.52 -38.46 -25.67
N ALA A 369 -5.33 -39.37 -25.12
CA ALA A 369 -5.70 -39.39 -23.70
C ALA A 369 -4.48 -39.39 -22.74
N GLU A 370 -3.38 -40.02 -23.13
CA GLU A 370 -2.12 -40.05 -22.37
C GLU A 370 -1.40 -38.68 -22.40
N GLY A 371 -1.67 -37.84 -23.40
CA GLY A 371 -0.96 -36.59 -23.68
C GLY A 371 0.18 -36.72 -24.69
N GLU A 372 0.31 -37.84 -25.39
CA GLU A 372 1.19 -37.91 -26.57
C GLU A 372 0.61 -37.06 -27.70
N ALA A 373 1.44 -36.23 -28.34
CA ALA A 373 1.08 -35.53 -29.57
C ALA A 373 0.68 -36.52 -30.68
N MET A 374 -0.27 -36.15 -31.53
CA MET A 374 -0.65 -36.96 -32.69
C MET A 374 -0.04 -36.40 -34.00
N PRO A 375 1.21 -36.76 -34.35
CA PRO A 375 1.85 -36.27 -35.55
C PRO A 375 1.09 -36.69 -36.81
N ASN A 376 0.95 -35.78 -37.77
CA ASN A 376 0.23 -36.04 -39.04
C ASN A 376 -1.24 -36.48 -38.87
N ALA A 377 -1.89 -36.18 -37.73
CA ALA A 377 -3.29 -36.51 -37.50
C ALA A 377 -4.19 -35.90 -38.60
N PRO A 378 -5.08 -36.68 -39.26
CA PRO A 378 -5.94 -36.16 -40.31
C PRO A 378 -7.01 -35.22 -39.72
N LEU A 379 -6.96 -33.96 -40.10
CA LEU A 379 -7.84 -32.89 -39.64
C LEU A 379 -8.88 -32.56 -40.72
N ARG A 380 -10.13 -32.44 -40.32
CA ARG A 380 -11.17 -31.76 -41.11
C ARG A 380 -11.58 -30.48 -40.39
N ILE A 381 -11.27 -29.34 -41.01
CA ILE A 381 -11.45 -28.00 -40.43
C ILE A 381 -12.57 -27.30 -41.19
N VAL A 382 -13.66 -26.97 -40.50
CA VAL A 382 -14.84 -26.32 -41.08
C VAL A 382 -15.13 -25.01 -40.33
N ALA A 383 -15.13 -23.89 -41.05
CA ALA A 383 -15.64 -22.62 -40.55
C ALA A 383 -16.96 -22.28 -41.26
N LYS A 384 -17.98 -21.92 -40.49
CA LYS A 384 -19.25 -21.35 -40.98
C LYS A 384 -19.42 -19.97 -40.40
N VAL A 385 -19.99 -19.05 -41.18
CA VAL A 385 -20.36 -17.69 -40.76
C VAL A 385 -21.73 -17.38 -41.35
N ASP A 386 -22.70 -17.01 -40.51
CA ASP A 386 -24.11 -16.82 -40.86
C ASP A 386 -24.70 -18.03 -41.62
N GLY A 387 -24.37 -19.23 -41.14
CA GLY A 387 -24.72 -20.52 -41.75
C GLY A 387 -23.96 -20.85 -43.06
N LYS A 388 -23.37 -19.86 -43.74
CA LYS A 388 -22.61 -20.03 -44.98
C LYS A 388 -21.22 -20.60 -44.67
N MET A 389 -20.81 -21.62 -45.43
CA MET A 389 -19.48 -22.21 -45.32
C MET A 389 -18.41 -21.20 -45.79
N LYS A 390 -17.34 -21.02 -44.99
CA LYS A 390 -16.20 -20.13 -45.27
C LYS A 390 -14.88 -20.89 -45.40
N LEU A 391 -14.69 -21.91 -44.57
CA LEU A 391 -13.58 -22.86 -44.68
C LEU A 391 -14.13 -24.29 -44.63
N ASN A 392 -13.55 -25.18 -45.41
CA ASN A 392 -13.79 -26.63 -45.37
C ASN A 392 -12.53 -27.33 -45.89
N LEU A 393 -11.49 -27.31 -45.06
CA LEU A 393 -10.16 -27.81 -45.36
C LEU A 393 -10.02 -29.25 -44.83
N HIS A 394 -9.42 -30.12 -45.63
CA HIS A 394 -8.93 -31.42 -45.21
C HIS A 394 -7.41 -31.37 -45.27
N THR A 395 -6.75 -31.61 -44.15
CA THR A 395 -5.30 -31.43 -43.97
C THR A 395 -4.78 -32.44 -42.92
N ALA A 396 -3.52 -32.35 -42.55
CA ALA A 396 -2.96 -33.03 -41.39
C ALA A 396 -2.43 -32.02 -40.37
N ALA A 397 -2.30 -32.43 -39.10
CA ALA A 397 -1.48 -31.75 -38.11
C ALA A 397 0.01 -31.88 -38.44
N ASP A 398 0.85 -31.03 -37.85
CA ASP A 398 2.31 -31.13 -37.96
C ASP A 398 2.90 -32.29 -37.12
N GLU A 399 4.23 -32.32 -36.96
CA GLU A 399 4.95 -33.33 -36.17
C GLU A 399 4.74 -33.21 -34.65
N TYR A 400 4.17 -32.09 -34.18
CA TYR A 400 3.85 -31.82 -32.77
C TYR A 400 2.34 -31.93 -32.48
N GLY A 401 1.56 -32.42 -33.45
CA GLY A 401 0.09 -32.52 -33.35
C GLY A 401 -0.61 -31.16 -33.41
N ALA A 402 0.06 -30.11 -33.87
CA ALA A 402 -0.49 -28.76 -33.95
C ALA A 402 -0.91 -28.37 -35.37
N TYR A 403 -1.77 -27.34 -35.48
CA TYR A 403 -2.14 -26.71 -36.75
C TYR A 403 -2.65 -25.28 -36.53
N LYS A 404 -2.12 -24.29 -37.26
CA LYS A 404 -2.59 -22.90 -37.20
C LYS A 404 -3.59 -22.62 -38.32
N VAL A 405 -4.87 -22.54 -37.96
CA VAL A 405 -5.98 -22.21 -38.87
C VAL A 405 -5.93 -20.73 -39.25
N ARG A 406 -6.16 -20.42 -40.54
CA ARG A 406 -6.31 -19.05 -41.06
C ARG A 406 -7.41 -18.96 -42.11
N PHE A 407 -8.24 -17.92 -42.06
CA PHE A 407 -9.17 -17.54 -43.14
C PHE A 407 -9.69 -16.11 -42.95
N PRO A 408 -9.99 -15.36 -44.04
CA PRO A 408 -10.63 -14.05 -43.94
C PRO A 408 -12.14 -14.15 -43.66
N LEU A 409 -12.65 -13.25 -42.82
CA LEU A 409 -14.09 -13.00 -42.70
C LEU A 409 -14.62 -12.23 -43.91
N PRO A 410 -15.90 -12.38 -44.28
CA PRO A 410 -16.54 -11.49 -45.23
C PRO A 410 -16.70 -10.08 -44.64
N LYS A 411 -16.63 -9.06 -45.50
CA LYS A 411 -16.93 -7.66 -45.15
C LYS A 411 -18.41 -7.39 -44.87
N GLU A 412 -19.30 -8.26 -45.35
CA GLU A 412 -20.74 -8.18 -45.14
C GLU A 412 -21.23 -9.44 -44.40
N MET A 413 -21.91 -9.23 -43.27
CA MET A 413 -22.52 -10.25 -42.41
C MET A 413 -23.89 -9.76 -41.93
N GLN A 414 -24.81 -10.70 -41.71
CA GLN A 414 -26.19 -10.46 -41.30
C GLN A 414 -26.44 -10.76 -39.82
N LYS A 415 -25.61 -11.60 -39.18
CA LYS A 415 -25.77 -11.97 -37.75
C LYS A 415 -24.44 -12.09 -36.97
N GLY A 416 -23.29 -12.06 -37.64
CA GLY A 416 -21.98 -12.30 -37.01
C GLY A 416 -21.80 -13.72 -36.48
N GLN A 417 -22.69 -14.67 -36.83
CA GLN A 417 -22.72 -15.97 -36.17
C GLN A 417 -21.70 -16.93 -36.81
N GLY A 418 -20.46 -16.83 -36.31
CA GLY A 418 -19.33 -17.68 -36.69
C GLY A 418 -19.19 -18.92 -35.81
N LEU A 419 -18.87 -20.06 -36.43
CA LEU A 419 -18.47 -21.30 -35.74
C LEU A 419 -17.28 -21.92 -36.47
N LEU A 420 -16.18 -22.15 -35.75
CA LEU A 420 -15.05 -22.95 -36.19
C LEU A 420 -15.14 -24.34 -35.55
N SER A 421 -14.96 -25.39 -36.35
CA SER A 421 -14.96 -26.79 -35.89
C SER A 421 -13.78 -27.54 -36.48
N VAL A 422 -13.10 -28.34 -35.66
CA VAL A 422 -12.00 -29.21 -36.08
C VAL A 422 -12.34 -30.64 -35.68
N THR A 423 -12.41 -31.54 -36.66
CA THR A 423 -12.71 -32.96 -36.48
C THR A 423 -11.45 -33.79 -36.66
N VAL A 424 -11.18 -34.70 -35.72
CA VAL A 424 -10.05 -35.64 -35.72
C VAL A 424 -10.55 -37.02 -35.25
N ALA A 425 -10.25 -38.07 -36.02
CA ALA A 425 -10.60 -39.47 -35.68
C ALA A 425 -12.06 -39.72 -35.20
N ASN A 426 -13.01 -38.92 -35.72
CA ASN A 426 -14.45 -38.87 -35.39
C ASN A 426 -14.85 -38.04 -34.15
N GLU A 427 -13.91 -37.57 -33.33
CA GLU A 427 -14.18 -36.53 -32.33
C GLU A 427 -14.14 -35.13 -32.96
N THR A 428 -14.78 -34.13 -32.35
CA THR A 428 -14.83 -32.76 -32.89
C THR A 428 -14.88 -31.72 -31.77
N ILE A 429 -13.89 -30.84 -31.71
CA ILE A 429 -13.98 -29.59 -30.97
C ILE A 429 -14.64 -28.51 -31.84
N ALA A 430 -15.49 -27.68 -31.24
CA ALA A 430 -16.07 -26.52 -31.89
C ALA A 430 -16.03 -25.31 -30.94
N ARG A 431 -15.65 -24.15 -31.48
CA ARG A 431 -15.66 -22.86 -30.76
C ARG A 431 -16.40 -21.83 -31.61
N PRO A 432 -17.28 -20.99 -31.02
CA PRO A 432 -17.84 -19.84 -31.73
C PRO A 432 -16.70 -18.90 -32.10
N ILE A 433 -16.75 -18.33 -33.30
CA ILE A 433 -15.77 -17.30 -33.70
C ILE A 433 -16.27 -15.99 -33.10
N PRO A 434 -15.46 -15.26 -32.30
CA PRO A 434 -15.87 -13.99 -31.72
C PRO A 434 -15.86 -12.89 -32.79
N VAL A 435 -16.96 -12.79 -33.54
CA VAL A 435 -17.15 -11.79 -34.59
C VAL A 435 -18.03 -10.67 -34.06
N ILE A 436 -17.54 -9.43 -34.14
CA ILE A 436 -18.30 -8.26 -33.71
C ILE A 436 -19.16 -7.75 -34.88
N GLN A 437 -20.42 -7.44 -34.59
CA GLN A 437 -21.27 -6.60 -35.43
C GLN A 437 -22.05 -5.62 -34.54
N GLY A 438 -21.80 -4.31 -34.71
CA GLY A 438 -22.48 -3.26 -33.95
C GLY A 438 -21.50 -2.34 -33.23
N ASP A 439 -22.05 -1.52 -32.34
CA ASP A 439 -21.31 -0.50 -31.62
C ASP A 439 -20.39 -1.12 -30.55
N VAL A 440 -19.15 -0.61 -30.48
CA VAL A 440 -18.21 -0.95 -29.41
C VAL A 440 -18.45 0.01 -28.25
N SER A 441 -18.68 -0.50 -27.05
CA SER A 441 -18.74 0.32 -25.83
C SER A 441 -17.32 0.56 -25.32
N ILE A 442 -16.94 1.82 -25.11
CA ILE A 442 -15.64 2.21 -24.55
C ILE A 442 -15.86 2.92 -23.21
N GLU A 443 -15.42 2.29 -22.13
CA GLU A 443 -15.38 2.90 -20.80
C GLU A 443 -13.98 3.45 -20.51
N PHE A 444 -13.89 4.71 -20.06
CA PHE A 444 -12.62 5.39 -19.76
C PHE A 444 -12.41 5.57 -18.25
N PHE A 445 -11.24 5.17 -17.77
CA PHE A 445 -10.86 5.14 -16.36
C PHE A 445 -9.56 5.95 -16.16
N PRO A 446 -9.63 7.29 -16.01
CA PRO A 446 -8.50 8.10 -15.57
C PRO A 446 -7.94 7.58 -14.24
N GLU A 447 -6.62 7.38 -14.14
CA GLU A 447 -5.97 6.76 -12.97
C GLU A 447 -6.24 7.46 -11.63
N SER A 448 -6.72 8.71 -11.67
CA SER A 448 -7.05 9.53 -10.50
C SER A 448 -8.52 9.92 -10.44
N GLY A 449 -9.42 9.11 -11.00
CA GLY A 449 -10.89 9.28 -10.95
C GLY A 449 -11.46 10.39 -11.83
N GLU A 450 -10.68 11.43 -12.13
CA GLU A 450 -10.99 12.51 -13.07
C GLU A 450 -9.71 12.95 -13.82
N LEU A 451 -9.85 13.57 -14.99
CA LEU A 451 -8.72 14.15 -15.72
C LEU A 451 -8.23 15.44 -15.06
N VAL A 452 -6.92 15.52 -14.81
CA VAL A 452 -6.25 16.66 -14.18
C VAL A 452 -5.63 17.56 -15.25
N ALA A 453 -6.14 18.79 -15.41
CA ALA A 453 -5.67 19.70 -16.44
C ALA A 453 -4.19 20.09 -16.24
N GLY A 454 -3.42 20.15 -17.33
CA GLY A 454 -2.00 20.54 -17.36
C GLY A 454 -1.01 19.51 -16.83
N ILE A 455 -1.48 18.37 -16.30
CA ILE A 455 -0.62 17.27 -15.80
C ILE A 455 -0.71 16.08 -16.76
N LYS A 456 0.38 15.33 -16.92
CA LYS A 456 0.35 14.03 -17.63
C LYS A 456 -0.43 13.00 -16.81
N ASN A 457 -1.63 12.66 -17.28
CA ASN A 457 -2.52 11.64 -16.75
C ASN A 457 -2.22 10.29 -17.42
N CYS A 458 -2.39 9.19 -16.68
CA CYS A 458 -2.61 7.86 -17.26
C CYS A 458 -4.12 7.63 -17.37
N VAL A 459 -4.58 7.10 -18.50
CA VAL A 459 -5.99 6.77 -18.73
C VAL A 459 -6.06 5.32 -19.18
N TYR A 460 -6.72 4.50 -18.38
CA TYR A 460 -7.04 3.12 -18.73
C TYR A 460 -8.39 3.10 -19.45
N PHE A 461 -8.66 2.08 -20.25
CA PHE A 461 -9.96 1.89 -20.88
C PHE A 461 -10.32 0.41 -20.99
N HIS A 462 -11.61 0.12 -21.10
CA HIS A 462 -12.15 -1.22 -21.36
C HIS A 462 -13.12 -1.12 -22.54
N ALA A 463 -12.88 -1.93 -23.56
CA ALA A 463 -13.69 -2.03 -24.75
C ALA A 463 -14.54 -3.31 -24.71
N ARG A 464 -15.85 -3.17 -24.91
CA ARG A 464 -16.83 -4.28 -24.87
C ARG A 464 -17.79 -4.21 -26.05
N ASP A 465 -18.45 -5.32 -26.38
CA ASP A 465 -19.56 -5.35 -27.33
C ASP A 465 -20.92 -5.15 -26.64
N SER A 466 -22.02 -5.24 -27.40
CA SER A 466 -23.40 -5.14 -26.89
C SER A 466 -23.84 -6.30 -25.99
N VAL A 467 -22.99 -7.31 -25.77
CA VAL A 467 -23.21 -8.50 -24.94
C VAL A 467 -22.19 -8.57 -23.79
N ASP A 468 -21.57 -7.42 -23.46
CA ASP A 468 -20.56 -7.24 -22.42
C ASP A 468 -19.25 -8.02 -22.66
N LYS A 469 -19.02 -8.53 -23.88
CA LYS A 469 -17.82 -9.33 -24.21
C LYS A 469 -16.63 -8.45 -24.63
N PRO A 470 -15.38 -8.81 -24.26
CA PRO A 470 -14.21 -7.99 -24.56
C PRO A 470 -13.94 -7.79 -26.06
N VAL A 471 -13.59 -6.55 -26.43
CA VAL A 471 -13.31 -6.14 -27.82
C VAL A 471 -11.85 -5.73 -27.99
N HIS A 472 -11.19 -6.25 -29.02
CA HIS A 472 -9.86 -5.75 -29.41
C HIS A 472 -9.97 -4.45 -30.20
N VAL A 473 -9.47 -3.34 -29.64
CA VAL A 473 -9.52 -2.00 -30.24
C VAL A 473 -8.13 -1.46 -30.52
N GLU A 474 -7.95 -0.87 -31.70
CA GLU A 474 -6.83 0.02 -32.04
C GLU A 474 -7.39 1.31 -32.62
N GLY A 475 -6.81 2.46 -32.29
CA GLY A 475 -7.36 3.76 -32.65
C GLY A 475 -6.55 4.95 -32.11
N ARG A 476 -7.09 6.16 -32.26
CA ARG A 476 -6.39 7.42 -31.98
C ARG A 476 -7.28 8.38 -31.18
N ILE A 477 -6.68 9.06 -30.19
CA ILE A 477 -7.32 10.14 -29.45
C ILE A 477 -7.06 11.45 -30.19
N LEU A 478 -8.14 12.12 -30.57
CA LEU A 478 -8.14 13.42 -31.23
C LEU A 478 -8.59 14.52 -30.24
N ASP A 479 -8.09 15.74 -30.42
CA ASP A 479 -8.54 16.93 -29.70
C ASP A 479 -9.76 17.61 -30.37
N ASN A 480 -9.97 18.91 -30.09
CA ASN A 480 -11.02 19.72 -30.70
C ASN A 480 -10.63 20.39 -32.05
N ARG A 481 -9.45 20.07 -32.59
CA ARG A 481 -8.90 20.53 -33.88
C ARG A 481 -8.64 19.37 -34.84
N ASP A 482 -8.97 18.15 -34.42
CA ASP A 482 -8.68 16.88 -35.08
C ASP A 482 -7.17 16.53 -35.09
N GLU A 483 -6.38 17.09 -34.16
CA GLU A 483 -4.96 16.74 -33.97
C GLU A 483 -4.83 15.50 -33.06
N GLU A 484 -3.96 14.55 -33.45
CA GLU A 484 -3.68 13.33 -32.67
C GLU A 484 -2.87 13.64 -31.42
N VAL A 485 -3.42 13.34 -30.24
CA VAL A 485 -2.77 13.55 -28.93
C VAL A 485 -2.33 12.26 -28.24
N ALA A 486 -2.87 11.09 -28.64
CA ALA A 486 -2.42 9.78 -28.20
C ALA A 486 -2.90 8.66 -29.15
N VAL A 487 -2.15 7.55 -29.22
CA VAL A 487 -2.62 6.29 -29.82
C VAL A 487 -3.16 5.37 -28.72
N VAL A 488 -4.22 4.60 -29.01
CA VAL A 488 -4.77 3.57 -28.11
C VAL A 488 -4.68 2.18 -28.73
N LYS A 489 -4.49 1.18 -27.87
CA LYS A 489 -4.50 -0.24 -28.21
C LYS A 489 -4.90 -1.07 -27.00
N THR A 490 -5.71 -2.11 -27.22
CA THR A 490 -6.00 -3.15 -26.22
C THR A 490 -4.89 -4.19 -26.15
N ASP A 491 -4.68 -4.73 -24.95
CA ASP A 491 -3.58 -5.63 -24.58
C ASP A 491 -4.10 -6.99 -24.08
N HIS A 492 -5.11 -6.99 -23.20
CA HIS A 492 -5.73 -8.20 -22.65
C HIS A 492 -7.17 -7.97 -22.19
N GLU A 493 -8.08 -8.93 -22.44
CA GLU A 493 -9.51 -8.86 -22.09
C GLU A 493 -10.11 -7.48 -22.41
N GLY A 494 -9.91 -7.02 -23.65
CA GLY A 494 -10.41 -5.73 -24.16
C GLY A 494 -9.93 -4.48 -23.41
N ARG A 495 -8.97 -4.59 -22.49
CA ARG A 495 -8.42 -3.48 -21.70
C ARG A 495 -7.15 -2.93 -22.33
N GLY A 496 -6.94 -1.64 -22.15
CA GLY A 496 -5.72 -0.94 -22.57
C GLY A 496 -5.46 0.30 -21.73
N ARG A 497 -4.34 0.98 -22.02
CA ARG A 497 -3.98 2.25 -21.36
C ARG A 497 -3.20 3.17 -22.29
N PHE A 498 -3.43 4.46 -22.16
CA PHE A 498 -2.69 5.52 -22.85
C PHE A 498 -2.34 6.65 -21.87
N ASN A 499 -1.55 7.61 -22.34
CA ASN A 499 -1.19 8.79 -21.55
C ASN A 499 -1.68 10.05 -22.28
N LEU A 500 -2.21 11.00 -21.53
CA LEU A 500 -2.73 12.27 -22.06
C LEU A 500 -2.32 13.41 -21.13
N THR A 501 -2.00 14.58 -21.69
CA THR A 501 -1.82 15.82 -20.91
C THR A 501 -2.96 16.77 -21.29
N PRO A 502 -4.15 16.62 -20.71
CA PRO A 502 -5.34 17.35 -21.13
C PRO A 502 -5.22 18.82 -20.72
N LEU A 503 -5.69 19.72 -21.57
CA LEU A 503 -5.82 21.14 -21.27
C LEU A 503 -7.20 21.42 -20.65
N ARG A 504 -7.29 22.54 -19.94
CA ARG A 504 -8.53 23.03 -19.34
C ARG A 504 -9.55 23.36 -20.43
N ASP A 505 -10.80 22.95 -20.22
CA ASP A 505 -11.96 23.17 -21.10
C ASP A 505 -11.89 22.55 -22.50
N GLU A 506 -10.81 21.84 -22.85
CA GLU A 506 -10.73 21.03 -24.07
C GLU A 506 -11.48 19.69 -23.93
N THR A 507 -11.88 19.13 -25.08
CA THR A 507 -12.60 17.86 -25.19
C THR A 507 -11.86 16.94 -26.16
N TYR A 508 -11.65 15.70 -25.75
CA TYR A 508 -10.94 14.69 -26.53
C TYR A 508 -11.88 13.54 -26.88
N ARG A 509 -11.70 12.94 -28.07
CA ARG A 509 -12.51 11.82 -28.55
C ARG A 509 -11.64 10.70 -29.11
N LEU A 510 -12.12 9.47 -29.05
CA LEU A 510 -11.53 8.31 -29.70
C LEU A 510 -12.14 8.10 -31.10
N GLU A 511 -11.25 7.98 -32.09
CA GLU A 511 -11.50 7.43 -33.44
C GLU A 511 -10.97 5.98 -33.48
N ILE A 512 -11.76 5.03 -33.98
CA ILE A 512 -11.47 3.59 -33.95
C ILE A 512 -11.02 3.09 -35.34
N ASP A 513 -9.73 2.74 -35.44
CA ASP A 513 -9.14 2.17 -36.65
C ASP A 513 -9.45 0.66 -36.80
N THR A 514 -9.72 -0.03 -35.68
CA THR A 514 -10.05 -1.48 -35.64
C THR A 514 -10.89 -1.79 -34.40
N PRO A 515 -11.98 -2.59 -34.49
CA PRO A 515 -12.47 -3.31 -35.67
C PRO A 515 -13.12 -2.36 -36.70
N SER A 516 -12.86 -2.61 -37.99
CA SER A 516 -13.33 -1.74 -39.06
C SER A 516 -14.87 -1.74 -39.15
N GLY A 517 -15.49 -0.57 -38.98
CA GLY A 517 -16.95 -0.40 -38.98
C GLY A 517 -17.59 -0.26 -37.59
N ALA A 518 -16.78 -0.15 -36.52
CA ALA A 518 -17.24 0.46 -35.27
C ALA A 518 -17.65 1.94 -35.50
N VAL A 519 -18.52 2.47 -34.63
CA VAL A 519 -18.98 3.87 -34.69
C VAL A 519 -18.07 4.76 -33.85
N ASP A 520 -17.48 5.78 -34.47
CA ASP A 520 -16.58 6.74 -33.83
C ASP A 520 -17.29 7.70 -32.85
N GLY A 521 -16.50 8.34 -31.98
CA GLY A 521 -16.94 9.50 -31.20
C GLY A 521 -16.98 9.34 -29.69
N HIS A 522 -16.44 8.24 -29.14
CA HIS A 522 -16.35 8.04 -27.69
C HIS A 522 -15.56 9.18 -27.04
N THR A 523 -16.28 10.08 -26.36
CA THR A 523 -15.71 11.31 -25.78
C THR A 523 -15.15 11.02 -24.40
N LEU A 524 -13.93 11.45 -24.12
CA LEU A 524 -13.27 11.26 -22.84
C LEU A 524 -13.97 12.08 -21.72
N PRO A 525 -13.88 11.64 -20.45
CA PRO A 525 -14.32 12.45 -19.31
C PRO A 525 -13.67 13.84 -19.33
N LYS A 526 -14.44 14.91 -19.14
CA LYS A 526 -13.90 16.28 -19.08
C LYS A 526 -12.94 16.46 -17.90
N THR A 527 -12.00 17.42 -18.04
CA THR A 527 -11.14 17.87 -16.93
C THR A 527 -11.98 18.43 -15.78
N SER A 528 -11.55 18.18 -14.54
CA SER A 528 -12.23 18.67 -13.34
C SER A 528 -11.43 19.78 -12.65
N ASP A 529 -12.10 20.89 -12.35
CA ASP A 529 -11.54 22.00 -11.58
C ASP A 529 -11.28 21.66 -10.11
N LEU A 530 -12.01 20.67 -9.58
CA LEU A 530 -11.90 20.24 -8.19
C LEU A 530 -10.81 19.18 -7.98
N GLN A 531 -10.32 18.58 -9.08
CA GLN A 531 -9.25 17.60 -9.05
C GLN A 531 -7.90 18.27 -9.30
N PHE A 532 -6.96 18.03 -8.39
CA PHE A 532 -5.67 18.71 -8.35
C PHE A 532 -4.47 17.76 -8.20
N VAL A 533 -4.71 16.46 -8.10
CA VAL A 533 -3.69 15.42 -7.85
C VAL A 533 -3.79 14.29 -8.88
N THR A 534 -2.64 13.84 -9.40
CA THR A 534 -2.52 12.50 -10.03
C THR A 534 -1.75 11.55 -9.11
N LEU A 535 -2.26 10.34 -8.88
CA LEU A 535 -1.62 9.25 -8.13
C LEU A 535 -1.20 8.13 -9.09
N ASN A 536 0.08 8.07 -9.48
CA ASN A 536 0.58 7.12 -10.48
C ASN A 536 1.53 6.07 -9.87
N THR A 537 1.25 4.79 -10.07
CA THR A 537 2.08 3.67 -9.55
C THR A 537 2.93 2.99 -10.63
N GLY A 538 2.79 3.39 -11.90
CA GLY A 538 3.63 2.93 -13.02
C GLY A 538 3.17 1.59 -13.61
N ILE A 539 3.61 0.50 -13.01
CA ILE A 539 2.99 -0.82 -13.15
C ILE A 539 2.60 -1.21 -11.73
N GLY A 540 1.30 -1.29 -11.45
CA GLY A 540 0.71 -1.52 -10.14
C GLY A 540 0.87 -2.95 -9.63
N VAL A 541 1.97 -3.62 -9.93
CA VAL A 541 2.30 -4.98 -9.49
C VAL A 541 3.68 -4.97 -8.84
N PHE A 542 3.71 -5.11 -7.51
CA PHE A 542 4.90 -4.97 -6.67
C PHE A 542 5.39 -6.35 -6.19
N ASP A 543 6.70 -6.48 -6.02
CA ASP A 543 7.31 -7.72 -5.52
C ASP A 543 7.11 -7.93 -4.02
N ALA A 544 7.22 -9.20 -3.61
CA ALA A 544 7.18 -9.65 -2.22
C ALA A 544 8.06 -8.80 -1.29
N GLY A 545 7.51 -8.44 -0.13
CA GLY A 545 8.22 -7.68 0.91
C GLY A 545 8.49 -6.20 0.57
N ARG A 546 8.28 -5.74 -0.67
CA ARG A 546 8.52 -4.33 -1.05
C ARG A 546 7.45 -3.40 -0.45
N PRO A 547 7.79 -2.12 -0.19
CA PRO A 547 6.79 -1.07 0.05
C PRO A 547 6.15 -0.65 -1.27
N ILE A 548 4.97 -0.02 -1.20
CA ILE A 548 4.32 0.55 -2.38
C ILE A 548 4.95 1.91 -2.67
N VAL A 549 5.37 2.14 -3.91
CA VAL A 549 5.90 3.45 -4.36
C VAL A 549 4.90 4.07 -5.32
N ALA A 550 4.50 5.31 -5.05
CA ALA A 550 3.54 6.05 -5.85
C ALA A 550 4.02 7.48 -6.11
N ARG A 551 3.98 7.89 -7.38
CA ARG A 551 4.33 9.24 -7.83
C ARG A 551 3.12 10.14 -7.79
N ILE A 552 3.13 11.10 -6.87
CA ILE A 552 2.13 12.17 -6.82
C ILE A 552 2.62 13.36 -7.65
N ARG A 553 1.75 13.87 -8.53
CA ARG A 553 1.87 15.22 -9.08
C ARG A 553 0.69 16.05 -8.60
N SER A 554 0.91 17.32 -8.29
CA SER A 554 -0.13 18.21 -7.76
C SER A 554 -0.04 19.62 -8.32
N THR A 555 -1.18 20.21 -8.71
CA THR A 555 -1.31 21.65 -9.01
C THR A 555 -1.53 22.50 -7.75
N GLN A 556 -1.84 21.87 -6.61
CA GLN A 556 -2.04 22.53 -5.31
C GLN A 556 -1.06 21.91 -4.29
N CYS A 557 0.24 21.94 -4.60
CA CYS A 557 1.29 21.27 -3.83
C CYS A 557 1.50 21.82 -2.41
N TYR A 558 0.82 22.91 -2.02
CA TYR A 558 0.79 23.41 -0.64
C TYR A 558 -0.14 22.61 0.28
N LYS A 559 -1.02 21.76 -0.27
CA LYS A 559 -1.97 20.94 0.49
C LYS A 559 -1.31 19.73 1.15
N THR A 560 -1.84 19.36 2.32
CA THR A 560 -1.45 18.15 3.04
C THR A 560 -2.23 16.94 2.51
N LEU A 561 -1.52 15.87 2.14
CA LEU A 561 -2.12 14.61 1.71
C LEU A 561 -1.77 13.47 2.67
N ALA A 562 -2.69 12.53 2.86
CA ALA A 562 -2.42 11.23 3.46
C ALA A 562 -2.68 10.12 2.43
N VAL A 563 -1.65 9.35 2.10
CA VAL A 563 -1.77 8.15 1.26
C VAL A 563 -1.95 6.95 2.18
N THR A 564 -3.09 6.29 2.10
CA THR A 564 -3.44 5.14 2.94
C THR A 564 -3.52 3.89 2.07
N ALA A 565 -2.90 2.80 2.50
CA ALA A 565 -2.89 1.51 1.83
C ALA A 565 -3.75 0.50 2.62
N VAL A 566 -4.87 0.09 2.03
CA VAL A 566 -5.87 -0.80 2.63
C VAL A 566 -5.79 -2.18 1.97
N CYS A 567 -5.35 -3.18 2.73
CA CYS A 567 -5.24 -4.56 2.28
C CYS A 567 -6.40 -5.38 2.87
N ARG A 568 -7.25 -5.93 1.99
CA ARG A 568 -8.35 -6.84 2.34
C ARG A 568 -9.30 -6.36 3.46
N GLY A 569 -9.49 -5.04 3.54
CA GLY A 569 -10.35 -4.37 4.54
C GLY A 569 -9.59 -3.60 5.62
N VAL A 570 -8.26 -3.79 5.74
CA VAL A 570 -7.46 -3.27 6.86
C VAL A 570 -6.41 -2.25 6.42
N VAL A 571 -6.24 -1.18 7.20
CA VAL A 571 -5.16 -0.19 7.03
C VAL A 571 -3.81 -0.86 7.29
N ALA A 572 -3.15 -1.31 6.22
CA ALA A 572 -1.87 -2.02 6.27
C ALA A 572 -0.67 -1.08 6.18
N GLY A 573 -0.86 0.11 5.59
CA GLY A 573 0.18 1.12 5.41
C GLY A 573 -0.43 2.52 5.36
N GLN A 574 0.36 3.52 5.74
CA GLN A 574 -0.02 4.91 5.58
C GLN A 574 1.24 5.79 5.50
N GLN A 575 1.25 6.79 4.64
CA GLN A 575 2.30 7.81 4.54
C GLN A 575 1.68 9.20 4.41
N VAL A 576 2.30 10.19 5.02
CA VAL A 576 1.82 11.58 5.01
C VAL A 576 2.77 12.45 4.18
N VAL A 577 2.19 13.27 3.30
CA VAL A 577 2.90 14.19 2.41
C VAL A 577 2.53 15.63 2.78
N SER A 578 3.54 16.37 3.19
CA SER A 578 3.47 17.80 3.51
C SER A 578 3.93 18.64 2.32
N GLY A 579 3.53 19.91 2.24
CA GLY A 579 3.78 20.76 1.07
C GLY A 579 5.26 21.03 0.76
N ASP A 580 6.11 20.95 1.78
CA ASP A 580 7.58 21.03 1.72
C ASP A 580 8.24 19.81 1.05
N GLN A 581 7.54 18.69 0.91
CA GLN A 581 8.06 17.48 0.26
C GLN A 581 7.89 17.50 -1.27
N PHE A 582 7.10 18.43 -1.82
CA PHE A 582 6.90 18.55 -3.26
C PHE A 582 8.05 19.33 -3.93
N VAL A 583 8.83 18.64 -4.76
CA VAL A 583 9.82 19.29 -5.62
C VAL A 583 9.09 19.87 -6.84
N SER A 584 8.94 21.19 -6.92
CA SER A 584 8.50 21.81 -8.17
C SER A 584 9.64 21.75 -9.19
N ARG A 585 9.33 21.26 -10.40
CA ARG A 585 10.29 21.14 -11.51
C ARG A 585 9.83 21.85 -12.78
N GLU A 586 8.51 21.99 -12.96
CA GLU A 586 7.88 22.55 -14.17
C GLU A 586 6.64 23.36 -13.77
N ALA A 587 6.46 24.55 -14.35
CA ALA A 587 5.19 25.29 -14.47
C ALA A 587 4.22 25.33 -13.25
N GLY A 588 4.73 25.38 -12.01
CA GLY A 588 3.89 25.40 -10.80
C GLY A 588 3.31 24.03 -10.40
N ILE A 589 3.71 22.95 -11.07
CA ILE A 589 3.36 21.57 -10.70
C ILE A 589 4.40 21.07 -9.68
N GLY A 590 3.92 20.55 -8.55
CA GLY A 590 4.74 19.86 -7.56
C GLY A 590 4.82 18.36 -7.84
N LEU A 591 6.00 17.77 -7.69
CA LEU A 591 6.25 16.33 -7.82
C LEU A 591 6.73 15.76 -6.47
N CYS A 592 6.12 14.67 -6.01
CA CYS A 592 6.57 13.93 -4.83
C CYS A 592 6.48 12.42 -5.09
N ASP A 593 7.59 11.69 -4.88
CA ASP A 593 7.60 10.23 -4.92
C ASP A 593 7.41 9.68 -3.51
N VAL A 594 6.26 9.07 -3.26
CA VAL A 594 5.80 8.62 -1.94
C VAL A 594 6.09 7.13 -1.80
N THR A 595 6.75 6.73 -0.71
CA THR A 595 6.91 5.32 -0.34
C THR A 595 6.00 5.02 0.85
N VAL A 596 5.05 4.11 0.67
CA VAL A 596 4.14 3.65 1.73
C VAL A 596 4.66 2.33 2.31
N PRO A 597 5.16 2.30 3.55
CA PRO A 597 5.51 1.06 4.22
C PRO A 597 4.24 0.27 4.53
N LEU A 598 4.32 -1.06 4.41
CA LEU A 598 3.22 -1.98 4.68
C LEU A 598 3.57 -2.91 5.84
N ALA A 599 2.55 -3.36 6.58
CA ALA A 599 2.64 -4.49 7.47
C ALA A 599 3.05 -5.78 6.71
N GLU A 600 3.75 -6.68 7.40
CA GLU A 600 4.45 -7.82 6.78
C GLU A 600 3.54 -8.69 5.89
N ASN A 601 2.39 -9.11 6.41
CA ASN A 601 1.43 -10.03 5.76
C ASN A 601 0.44 -9.32 4.79
N ALA A 602 0.67 -8.05 4.45
CA ALA A 602 -0.22 -7.23 3.63
C ALA A 602 -0.03 -7.47 2.12
N ASP A 603 -0.29 -8.70 1.69
CA ASP A 603 -0.08 -9.18 0.32
C ASP A 603 -1.41 -9.42 -0.44
N GLY A 604 -1.32 -9.50 -1.77
CA GLY A 604 -2.46 -9.55 -2.69
C GLY A 604 -2.90 -8.16 -3.14
N VAL A 605 -4.19 -7.96 -3.38
CA VAL A 605 -4.77 -6.66 -3.75
C VAL A 605 -4.79 -5.67 -2.58
N ILE A 606 -4.26 -4.48 -2.82
CA ILE A 606 -4.16 -3.35 -1.91
C ILE A 606 -4.82 -2.14 -2.58
N ARG A 607 -5.76 -1.49 -1.89
CA ARG A 607 -6.34 -0.21 -2.30
C ARG A 607 -5.48 0.94 -1.78
N LEU A 608 -4.97 1.78 -2.67
CA LEU A 608 -4.14 2.92 -2.35
C LEU A 608 -4.93 4.22 -2.55
N THR A 609 -5.30 4.90 -1.46
CA THR A 609 -6.18 6.07 -1.48
C THR A 609 -5.47 7.29 -0.91
N ALA A 610 -5.43 8.38 -1.70
CA ALA A 610 -4.92 9.68 -1.27
C ALA A 610 -6.06 10.56 -0.76
N TYR A 611 -5.92 11.12 0.45
CA TYR A 611 -6.89 11.99 1.11
C TYR A 611 -6.35 13.42 1.29
N ASP A 612 -7.14 14.43 0.95
CA ASP A 612 -6.89 15.85 1.25
C ASP A 612 -7.19 16.10 2.74
N LEU A 613 -6.14 16.27 3.56
CA LEU A 613 -6.25 16.59 4.99
C LEU A 613 -6.44 18.10 5.25
N SER A 614 -6.46 18.92 4.19
CA SER A 614 -6.65 20.38 4.28
C SER A 614 -8.11 20.74 4.57
N VAL A 615 -9.04 19.83 4.27
CA VAL A 615 -10.49 19.97 4.47
C VAL A 615 -10.99 19.18 5.67
N ARG A 616 -12.18 19.55 6.18
CA ARG A 616 -12.86 18.89 7.30
C ARG A 616 -14.27 18.47 6.88
N PRO A 617 -14.66 17.18 6.99
CA PRO A 617 -13.78 16.02 7.20
C PRO A 617 -12.76 15.85 6.06
N PRO A 618 -11.71 15.03 6.24
CA PRO A 618 -10.82 14.62 5.15
C PRO A 618 -11.60 14.05 3.97
N GLN A 619 -11.15 14.34 2.74
CA GLN A 619 -11.83 13.89 1.52
C GLN A 619 -10.87 13.07 0.65
N PRO A 620 -11.24 11.87 0.19
CA PRO A 620 -10.46 11.15 -0.81
C PRO A 620 -10.42 11.95 -2.12
N VAL A 621 -9.25 11.99 -2.76
CA VAL A 621 -9.02 12.70 -4.02
C VAL A 621 -8.59 11.78 -5.14
N ALA A 622 -7.80 10.73 -4.89
CA ALA A 622 -7.40 9.76 -5.90
C ALA A 622 -7.26 8.37 -5.27
N GLU A 623 -7.60 7.32 -6.03
CA GLU A 623 -7.60 5.93 -5.57
C GLU A 623 -7.16 4.98 -6.68
N ARG A 624 -6.33 3.99 -6.34
CA ARG A 624 -5.78 2.99 -7.26
C ARG A 624 -5.67 1.65 -6.54
N LEU A 625 -6.24 0.57 -7.08
CA LEU A 625 -5.87 -0.77 -6.63
C LEU A 625 -4.49 -1.13 -7.20
N VAL A 626 -3.67 -1.81 -6.41
CA VAL A 626 -2.38 -2.40 -6.82
C VAL A 626 -2.25 -3.81 -6.24
N TYR A 627 -1.41 -4.64 -6.85
CA TYR A 627 -1.07 -5.97 -6.34
C TYR A 627 0.30 -5.99 -5.70
N ARG A 628 0.46 -6.75 -4.61
CA ARG A 628 1.76 -7.12 -4.04
C ARG A 628 1.88 -8.63 -4.01
N ARG A 629 2.91 -9.19 -4.66
CA ARG A 629 3.16 -10.63 -4.70
C ARG A 629 3.34 -11.19 -3.28
N PRO A 630 2.75 -12.33 -2.93
CA PRO A 630 2.81 -12.87 -1.57
C PRO A 630 4.24 -13.24 -1.16
N ALA A 631 4.68 -12.69 -0.03
CA ALA A 631 5.99 -12.97 0.55
C ALA A 631 6.03 -14.32 1.26
N ARG A 632 4.90 -14.75 1.84
CA ARG A 632 4.76 -16.01 2.56
C ARG A 632 3.88 -16.98 1.76
N ARG A 633 4.44 -18.08 1.27
CA ARG A 633 3.76 -19.04 0.37
C ARG A 633 4.17 -20.48 0.64
N LEU A 634 3.35 -21.44 0.21
CA LEU A 634 3.73 -22.86 0.20
C LEU A 634 4.18 -23.28 -1.20
N ASP A 635 5.35 -23.89 -1.29
CA ASP A 635 5.80 -24.66 -2.46
C ASP A 635 5.39 -26.12 -2.23
N ILE A 636 4.45 -26.60 -3.05
CA ILE A 636 3.82 -27.92 -2.93
C ILE A 636 4.17 -28.74 -4.17
N ARG A 637 4.92 -29.82 -3.99
CA ARG A 637 5.41 -30.66 -5.09
C ARG A 637 4.88 -32.08 -4.97
N VAL A 638 4.45 -32.64 -6.09
CA VAL A 638 4.04 -34.04 -6.23
C VAL A 638 5.26 -34.86 -6.67
N ALA A 639 5.63 -35.86 -5.87
CA ALA A 639 6.73 -36.79 -6.12
C ALA A 639 6.19 -38.18 -6.49
N GLY A 640 6.91 -38.89 -7.37
CA GLY A 640 6.48 -40.17 -7.96
C GLY A 640 5.61 -40.02 -9.22
N GLN A 641 5.32 -38.80 -9.68
CA GLN A 641 4.44 -38.58 -10.84
C GLN A 641 5.02 -39.05 -12.18
N ASP A 642 6.35 -39.03 -12.33
CA ASP A 642 7.06 -39.44 -13.54
C ASP A 642 7.27 -40.96 -13.62
N GLU A 643 6.74 -41.72 -12.65
CA GLU A 643 6.83 -43.17 -12.63
C GLU A 643 5.93 -43.81 -13.69
N LYS A 644 6.42 -44.93 -14.24
CA LYS A 644 5.76 -45.64 -15.33
C LYS A 644 4.72 -46.61 -14.78
N HIS A 645 3.46 -46.24 -14.88
CA HIS A 645 2.34 -47.07 -14.43
C HIS A 645 1.55 -47.72 -15.58
N ALA A 646 1.18 -48.97 -15.39
CA ALA A 646 0.26 -49.73 -16.21
C ALA A 646 -1.20 -49.57 -15.73
N PRO A 647 -2.21 -49.91 -16.55
CA PRO A 647 -3.60 -49.95 -16.11
C PRO A 647 -3.82 -51.01 -15.03
N GLY A 648 -4.44 -50.64 -13.91
CA GLY A 648 -4.61 -51.50 -12.73
C GLY A 648 -3.55 -51.35 -11.63
N ASP A 649 -2.48 -50.59 -11.84
CA ASP A 649 -1.41 -50.42 -10.84
C ASP A 649 -1.88 -49.72 -9.56
N GLN A 650 -1.31 -50.12 -8.43
CA GLN A 650 -1.41 -49.35 -7.18
C GLN A 650 -0.32 -48.28 -7.16
N VAL A 651 -0.73 -47.02 -7.10
CA VAL A 651 0.16 -45.85 -7.10
C VAL A 651 0.27 -45.29 -5.69
N GLU A 652 1.48 -44.92 -5.28
CA GLU A 652 1.74 -44.09 -4.10
C GLU A 652 2.45 -42.80 -4.52
N LEU A 653 1.79 -41.66 -4.31
CA LEU A 653 2.40 -40.35 -4.57
C LEU A 653 2.89 -39.73 -3.27
N GLY A 654 4.12 -39.21 -3.29
CA GLY A 654 4.65 -38.37 -2.22
C GLY A 654 4.21 -36.92 -2.40
N LEU A 655 3.84 -36.25 -1.31
CA LEU A 655 3.54 -34.83 -1.28
C LEU A 655 4.59 -34.13 -0.42
N LEU A 656 5.29 -33.15 -0.99
CA LEU A 656 6.40 -32.45 -0.36
C LEU A 656 6.09 -30.94 -0.28
N VAL A 657 6.03 -30.41 0.94
CA VAL A 657 5.65 -29.03 1.22
C VAL A 657 6.79 -28.26 1.87
N HIS A 658 7.13 -27.12 1.27
CA HIS A 658 8.15 -26.20 1.78
C HIS A 658 7.59 -24.78 1.91
N ASP A 659 8.23 -23.95 2.73
CA ASP A 659 7.96 -22.51 2.79
C ASP A 659 8.72 -21.72 1.72
N GLU A 660 8.52 -20.40 1.68
CA GLU A 660 9.25 -19.47 0.81
C GLU A 660 10.79 -19.51 0.92
N ASN A 661 11.33 -20.09 2.00
CA ASN A 661 12.77 -20.23 2.25
C ASN A 661 13.31 -21.62 1.80
N GLY A 662 12.44 -22.48 1.27
CA GLY A 662 12.77 -23.88 0.95
C GLY A 662 12.90 -24.79 2.17
N GLN A 663 12.45 -24.35 3.35
CA GLN A 663 12.44 -25.19 4.56
C GLN A 663 11.16 -26.06 4.57
N PRO A 664 11.22 -27.34 4.99
CA PRO A 664 10.03 -28.18 5.04
C PRO A 664 9.01 -27.66 6.04
N GLN A 665 7.75 -27.56 5.63
CA GLN A 665 6.70 -26.86 6.37
C GLN A 665 5.47 -27.75 6.52
N GLN A 666 5.02 -27.99 7.75
CA GLN A 666 3.77 -28.70 7.99
C GLN A 666 2.59 -27.92 7.38
N ALA A 667 1.67 -28.61 6.69
CA ALA A 667 0.51 -27.99 6.05
C ALA A 667 -0.77 -28.83 6.12
N VAL A 668 -1.91 -28.15 5.92
CA VAL A 668 -3.23 -28.76 5.74
C VAL A 668 -3.54 -28.77 4.25
N LEU A 669 -3.42 -29.94 3.62
CA LEU A 669 -3.65 -30.14 2.20
C LEU A 669 -5.08 -30.62 1.92
N GLY A 670 -5.59 -30.28 0.74
CA GLY A 670 -6.65 -31.02 0.06
C GLY A 670 -6.08 -31.59 -1.23
N VAL A 671 -6.38 -32.85 -1.55
CA VAL A 671 -5.85 -33.57 -2.71
C VAL A 671 -6.99 -34.15 -3.53
N SER A 672 -6.96 -33.94 -4.85
CA SER A 672 -7.78 -34.70 -5.80
C SER A 672 -6.93 -35.34 -6.88
N VAL A 673 -7.39 -36.48 -7.41
CA VAL A 673 -6.82 -37.15 -8.59
C VAL A 673 -7.96 -37.43 -9.54
N VAL A 674 -7.96 -36.78 -10.70
CA VAL A 674 -9.12 -36.67 -11.61
C VAL A 674 -8.69 -36.95 -13.05
N ASP A 675 -9.56 -37.57 -13.86
CA ASP A 675 -9.28 -37.83 -15.28
C ASP A 675 -9.01 -36.51 -16.04
N ASP A 676 -7.83 -36.43 -16.67
CA ASP A 676 -7.33 -35.21 -17.31
C ASP A 676 -8.14 -34.82 -18.56
N ALA A 677 -8.71 -35.81 -19.25
CA ALA A 677 -9.56 -35.57 -20.41
C ALA A 677 -10.95 -35.06 -20.02
N LEU A 678 -11.43 -35.40 -18.81
CA LEU A 678 -12.66 -34.82 -18.25
C LEU A 678 -12.49 -33.35 -17.83
N LEU A 679 -11.37 -33.00 -17.19
CA LEU A 679 -11.07 -31.61 -16.86
C LEU A 679 -10.99 -30.73 -18.13
N ALA A 680 -10.35 -31.25 -19.19
CA ALA A 680 -10.28 -30.58 -20.49
C ALA A 680 -11.66 -30.41 -21.17
N LEU A 681 -12.63 -31.29 -20.92
CA LEU A 681 -13.99 -31.24 -21.48
C LEU A 681 -14.88 -30.15 -20.83
N ALA A 682 -14.50 -29.65 -19.67
CA ALA A 682 -15.27 -28.64 -18.93
C ALA A 682 -14.90 -27.19 -19.29
N ASP A 683 -13.65 -26.94 -19.69
CA ASP A 683 -13.10 -25.59 -19.87
C ASP A 683 -13.31 -24.72 -18.62
N ASP A 684 -13.08 -25.31 -17.43
CA ASP A 684 -13.33 -24.66 -16.15
C ASP A 684 -12.26 -23.61 -15.85
N LYS A 685 -12.70 -22.35 -15.92
CA LYS A 685 -11.89 -21.15 -15.64
C LYS A 685 -12.18 -20.55 -14.26
N SER A 686 -12.89 -21.28 -13.39
CA SER A 686 -13.19 -20.85 -12.01
C SER A 686 -11.90 -20.48 -11.25
N PRO A 687 -11.92 -19.48 -10.37
CA PRO A 687 -10.72 -19.09 -9.61
C PRO A 687 -10.27 -20.22 -8.68
N ARG A 688 -9.05 -20.73 -8.87
CA ARG A 688 -8.38 -21.66 -7.93
C ARG A 688 -8.24 -21.03 -6.54
N MET A 689 -7.98 -21.85 -5.53
CA MET A 689 -7.85 -21.42 -4.13
C MET A 689 -6.88 -20.23 -3.95
N THR A 690 -5.70 -20.29 -4.57
CA THR A 690 -4.70 -19.20 -4.58
C THR A 690 -5.25 -17.93 -5.22
N THR A 691 -5.85 -18.04 -6.41
CA THR A 691 -6.52 -16.96 -7.14
C THR A 691 -7.63 -16.30 -6.32
N HIS A 692 -8.40 -17.07 -5.56
CA HIS A 692 -9.47 -16.55 -4.72
C HIS A 692 -8.97 -15.66 -3.58
N PHE A 693 -8.05 -16.16 -2.75
CA PHE A 693 -7.59 -15.43 -1.57
C PHE A 693 -6.69 -14.23 -1.90
N TRP A 694 -5.91 -14.31 -2.98
CA TRP A 694 -4.99 -13.22 -3.36
C TRP A 694 -5.59 -12.17 -4.29
N LEU A 695 -6.56 -12.53 -5.15
CA LEU A 695 -7.13 -11.64 -6.17
C LEU A 695 -8.66 -11.51 -6.08
N THR A 696 -9.42 -12.57 -6.39
CA THR A 696 -10.86 -12.39 -6.72
C THR A 696 -11.75 -12.04 -5.55
N SER A 697 -11.33 -12.31 -4.30
CA SER A 697 -12.04 -11.86 -3.08
C SER A 697 -11.97 -10.35 -2.80
N GLN A 698 -11.25 -9.57 -3.63
CA GLN A 698 -10.90 -8.16 -3.39
C GLN A 698 -11.16 -7.22 -4.58
N ILE A 699 -11.76 -7.71 -5.67
CA ILE A 699 -12.17 -6.93 -6.85
C ILE A 699 -13.70 -6.94 -6.95
N ASP A 700 -14.30 -5.93 -7.58
CA ASP A 700 -15.76 -5.71 -7.51
C ASP A 700 -16.58 -6.76 -8.27
N LYS A 701 -16.11 -7.22 -9.44
CA LYS A 701 -16.79 -8.20 -10.31
C LYS A 701 -15.84 -9.30 -10.83
N PRO A 702 -15.44 -10.28 -10.00
CA PRO A 702 -14.58 -11.39 -10.46
C PRO A 702 -15.23 -12.31 -11.51
N GLU A 703 -16.55 -12.26 -11.68
CA GLU A 703 -17.33 -13.02 -12.66
C GLU A 703 -17.33 -12.41 -14.08
N GLU A 704 -16.83 -11.18 -14.27
CA GLU A 704 -16.61 -10.59 -15.61
C GLU A 704 -15.34 -11.12 -16.31
N LEU A 705 -14.45 -11.82 -15.59
CA LEU A 705 -13.15 -12.29 -16.10
C LEU A 705 -13.30 -13.52 -16.98
N GLU A 706 -12.50 -13.64 -18.05
CA GLU A 706 -12.46 -14.86 -18.85
C GLU A 706 -11.65 -15.95 -18.14
N ASP A 707 -10.39 -15.69 -17.75
CA ASP A 707 -9.58 -16.59 -16.92
C ASP A 707 -8.95 -15.86 -15.72
N ALA A 708 -9.62 -15.92 -14.57
CA ALA A 708 -9.10 -15.35 -13.33
C ALA A 708 -7.71 -15.90 -12.94
N ASN A 709 -7.37 -17.13 -13.35
CA ASN A 709 -6.11 -17.79 -13.01
C ASN A 709 -4.94 -17.36 -13.92
N PHE A 710 -5.21 -16.70 -15.05
CA PHE A 710 -4.17 -16.11 -15.88
C PHE A 710 -3.43 -15.00 -15.14
N TYR A 711 -4.18 -14.13 -14.47
CA TYR A 711 -3.68 -12.92 -13.82
C TYR A 711 -2.63 -13.13 -12.71
N LEU A 712 -2.47 -14.34 -12.16
CA LEU A 712 -1.47 -14.64 -11.12
C LEU A 712 -0.27 -15.47 -11.61
N LYS A 713 -0.09 -15.64 -12.92
CA LYS A 713 1.09 -16.31 -13.51
C LYS A 713 2.33 -15.41 -13.35
N GLU A 714 3.50 -16.02 -13.13
CA GLU A 714 4.79 -15.30 -12.96
C GLU A 714 5.42 -14.94 -14.32
N ASP A 715 4.65 -14.30 -15.22
CA ASP A 715 5.09 -13.84 -16.54
C ASP A 715 4.77 -12.36 -16.81
N GLU A 716 5.39 -11.79 -17.85
CA GLU A 716 5.28 -10.36 -18.19
C GLU A 716 3.89 -9.96 -18.70
N GLN A 717 3.19 -10.85 -19.42
CA GLN A 717 1.86 -10.57 -19.99
C GLN A 717 0.79 -10.62 -18.90
N ALA A 718 0.83 -11.62 -18.02
CA ALA A 718 -0.02 -11.68 -16.83
C ALA A 718 0.22 -10.48 -15.90
N THR A 719 1.48 -10.05 -15.75
CA THR A 719 1.84 -8.85 -14.97
C THR A 719 1.24 -7.57 -15.57
N ALA A 720 1.29 -7.40 -16.90
CA ALA A 720 0.69 -6.27 -17.59
C ALA A 720 -0.86 -6.30 -17.52
N ALA A 721 -1.46 -7.46 -17.75
CA ALA A 721 -2.89 -7.68 -17.64
C ALA A 721 -3.41 -7.35 -16.22
N LEU A 722 -2.70 -7.77 -15.17
CA LEU A 722 -3.07 -7.50 -13.77
C LEU A 722 -3.03 -6.00 -13.44
N ASP A 723 -2.11 -5.23 -14.02
CA ASP A 723 -2.07 -3.76 -13.90
C ASP A 723 -3.34 -3.10 -14.47
N LEU A 724 -3.79 -3.57 -15.65
CA LEU A 724 -4.99 -3.11 -16.36
C LEU A 724 -6.28 -3.53 -15.66
N LEU A 725 -6.34 -4.77 -15.16
CA LEU A 725 -7.46 -5.30 -14.39
C LEU A 725 -7.72 -4.44 -13.14
N LEU A 726 -6.67 -4.22 -12.34
CA LEU A 726 -6.77 -3.42 -11.10
C LEU A 726 -6.87 -1.91 -11.34
N ALA A 727 -6.82 -1.45 -12.60
CA ALA A 727 -7.10 -0.07 -12.98
C ALA A 727 -8.55 0.16 -13.42
N THR A 728 -9.29 -0.93 -13.68
CA THR A 728 -10.66 -0.90 -14.23
C THR A 728 -11.66 -1.47 -13.22
N GLN A 729 -11.41 -2.66 -12.67
CA GLN A 729 -12.10 -3.14 -11.45
C GLN A 729 -11.63 -2.32 -10.24
N GLY A 730 -12.55 -1.85 -9.40
CA GLY A 730 -12.21 -0.97 -8.26
C GLY A 730 -11.91 0.49 -8.62
N TRP A 731 -12.08 0.92 -9.86
CA TRP A 731 -11.95 2.33 -10.22
C TRP A 731 -13.10 3.16 -9.64
N ARG A 732 -12.79 4.35 -9.10
CA ARG A 732 -13.79 5.23 -8.48
C ARG A 732 -13.54 6.71 -8.78
N LYS A 733 -14.65 7.44 -8.98
CA LYS A 733 -14.68 8.91 -9.09
C LYS A 733 -15.32 9.52 -7.84
N PHE A 734 -14.55 10.30 -7.09
CA PHE A 734 -15.02 10.95 -5.87
C PHE A 734 -15.85 12.20 -6.18
N LYS A 735 -17.14 12.19 -5.83
CA LYS A 735 -18.02 13.37 -5.94
C LYS A 735 -17.80 14.27 -4.74
N ARG A 736 -16.97 15.32 -4.90
CA ARG A 736 -16.76 16.35 -3.88
C ARG A 736 -18.06 17.15 -3.69
N VAL A 737 -18.76 16.95 -2.56
CA VAL A 737 -19.97 17.73 -2.23
C VAL A 737 -19.55 19.03 -1.54
N PRO A 738 -19.94 20.22 -2.06
CA PRO A 738 -19.69 21.50 -1.39
C PRO A 738 -20.33 21.56 0.00
N LEU A 739 -19.62 22.11 1.00
CA LEU A 739 -20.11 22.17 2.37
C LEU A 739 -21.38 23.03 2.53
N ASP A 740 -21.59 24.03 1.66
CA ASP A 740 -22.81 24.85 1.69
C ASP A 740 -24.07 24.02 1.41
N ARG A 741 -24.00 23.04 0.49
CA ARG A 741 -25.11 22.11 0.21
C ARG A 741 -25.37 21.18 1.39
N LEU A 742 -24.32 20.67 2.03
CA LEU A 742 -24.45 19.82 3.22
C LEU A 742 -25.08 20.61 4.37
N ALA A 743 -24.59 21.82 4.66
CA ALA A 743 -25.15 22.69 5.67
C ALA A 743 -26.61 23.08 5.36
N ARG A 744 -26.96 23.34 4.10
CA ARG A 744 -28.33 23.64 3.68
C ARG A 744 -29.28 22.44 3.85
N ALA A 745 -28.82 21.22 3.54
CA ALA A 745 -29.59 19.99 3.79
C ALA A 745 -29.79 19.75 5.29
N ASP A 746 -28.73 19.88 6.08
CA ASP A 746 -28.74 19.69 7.54
C ASP A 746 -29.63 20.75 8.25
N ILE A 747 -29.73 21.96 7.70
CA ILE A 747 -30.69 23.01 8.14
C ILE A 747 -32.14 22.69 7.71
N ALA A 748 -32.35 22.01 6.59
CA ALA A 748 -33.68 21.58 6.15
C ALA A 748 -34.21 20.42 7.02
N ASP A 749 -33.43 19.35 7.21
CA ASP A 749 -33.83 18.21 8.06
C ASP A 749 -34.13 18.65 9.51
N LYS A 750 -33.31 19.56 10.08
CA LYS A 750 -33.54 20.14 11.41
C LYS A 750 -34.78 21.02 11.49
N ARG A 751 -35.27 21.58 10.37
CA ARG A 751 -36.53 22.35 10.32
C ARG A 751 -37.75 21.44 10.20
N GLU A 752 -37.61 20.26 9.59
CA GLU A 752 -38.65 19.24 9.50
C GLU A 752 -38.71 18.30 10.73
N GLY A 753 -37.86 18.53 11.74
CA GLY A 753 -37.83 17.74 12.97
C GLY A 753 -37.25 16.32 12.80
N LYS A 754 -36.68 16.02 11.63
CA LYS A 754 -35.98 14.77 11.36
C LYS A 754 -34.66 14.74 12.16
N PRO A 755 -34.20 13.57 12.63
CA PRO A 755 -32.85 13.47 13.18
C PRO A 755 -31.85 13.88 12.10
N ALA A 756 -30.94 14.82 12.43
CA ALA A 756 -29.93 15.37 11.53
C ALA A 756 -29.25 14.24 10.74
N SER A 757 -29.24 14.35 9.42
CA SER A 757 -29.19 13.18 8.54
C SER A 757 -27.85 12.44 8.59
N GLN A 758 -27.80 11.40 9.43
CA GLN A 758 -26.75 10.39 9.39
C GLN A 758 -26.64 9.75 8.00
N SER A 759 -27.71 9.78 7.18
CA SER A 759 -27.69 9.40 5.76
C SER A 759 -26.88 10.34 4.85
N ALA A 760 -26.77 11.64 5.14
CA ALA A 760 -25.91 12.56 4.42
C ALA A 760 -24.42 12.32 4.73
N LEU A 761 -24.11 12.01 6.00
CA LEU A 761 -22.77 11.57 6.40
C LEU A 761 -22.45 10.15 5.94
N ALA A 762 -23.42 9.22 5.91
CA ALA A 762 -23.23 7.84 5.45
C ALA A 762 -23.19 7.69 3.92
N SER A 763 -23.68 8.67 3.15
CA SER A 763 -23.46 8.73 1.70
C SER A 763 -22.13 9.37 1.31
N LEU A 764 -21.47 10.09 2.24
CA LEU A 764 -20.05 10.47 2.14
C LEU A 764 -19.13 9.37 2.70
N ALA A 765 -19.55 8.67 3.75
CA ALA A 765 -18.86 7.51 4.31
C ALA A 765 -19.33 6.21 3.64
N THR A 766 -19.01 6.06 2.36
CA THR A 766 -19.27 4.84 1.58
C THR A 766 -18.48 3.64 2.13
N GLY A 767 -19.04 2.94 3.11
CA GLY A 767 -18.71 1.57 3.53
C GLY A 767 -17.35 1.32 4.21
N GLU A 768 -16.36 2.20 4.08
CA GLU A 768 -14.98 1.86 4.43
C GLU A 768 -14.54 2.31 5.84
N ALA A 769 -14.58 1.36 6.77
CA ALA A 769 -14.03 1.48 8.14
C ALA A 769 -12.53 1.83 8.20
N ALA A 770 -11.81 1.77 7.06
CA ALA A 770 -10.40 2.11 6.92
C ALA A 770 -10.12 3.60 6.60
N SER A 771 -11.15 4.43 6.34
CA SER A 771 -10.94 5.84 6.00
C SER A 771 -10.47 6.67 7.20
N PRO A 772 -9.46 7.55 7.04
CA PRO A 772 -8.97 8.42 8.12
C PRO A 772 -9.95 9.56 8.41
N VAL A 773 -10.69 9.44 9.51
CA VAL A 773 -11.60 10.48 10.02
C VAL A 773 -10.94 11.28 11.16
N ILE A 774 -11.48 12.46 11.49
CA ILE A 774 -11.07 13.20 12.70
C ILE A 774 -11.65 12.45 13.91
N LEU A 775 -10.78 11.81 14.69
CA LEU A 775 -11.16 11.01 15.85
C LEU A 775 -11.36 11.90 17.08
N ALA A 776 -10.46 12.86 17.30
CA ALA A 776 -10.53 13.85 18.36
C ALA A 776 -9.67 15.10 18.01
N ASP A 777 -10.02 16.24 18.59
CA ASP A 777 -9.47 17.57 18.31
C ASP A 777 -9.51 18.39 19.61
N ASN A 778 -8.40 19.02 20.01
CA ASN A 778 -8.33 19.79 21.28
C ASN A 778 -8.53 21.31 21.13
N ASN A 779 -8.90 21.86 19.95
CA ASN A 779 -8.98 23.30 19.65
C ASN A 779 -9.73 24.10 20.74
N ARG A 780 -10.93 23.65 21.12
CA ARG A 780 -11.75 24.31 22.15
C ARG A 780 -11.11 24.31 23.54
N GLN A 781 -10.23 23.34 23.83
CA GLN A 781 -9.52 23.22 25.11
C GLN A 781 -8.21 24.01 25.08
N SER A 782 -7.47 24.00 23.97
CA SER A 782 -6.24 24.78 23.78
C SER A 782 -6.51 26.28 23.67
N ARG A 783 -7.62 26.72 23.04
CA ARG A 783 -8.07 28.13 23.10
C ARG A 783 -8.39 28.58 24.52
N LYS A 784 -9.07 27.76 25.34
CA LYS A 784 -9.30 28.05 26.77
C LYS A 784 -8.01 28.11 27.59
N ALA A 785 -7.04 27.25 27.31
CA ALA A 785 -5.72 27.31 27.93
C ALA A 785 -4.98 28.60 27.55
N LEU A 786 -5.09 29.03 26.29
CA LEU A 786 -4.53 30.28 25.80
C LEU A 786 -5.19 31.51 26.44
N GLU A 787 -6.52 31.56 26.47
CA GLU A 787 -7.31 32.58 27.17
C GLU A 787 -6.89 32.68 28.65
N GLY A 788 -6.79 31.55 29.35
CA GLY A 788 -6.33 31.50 30.75
C GLY A 788 -4.87 31.95 30.93
N SER A 789 -3.98 31.58 30.01
CA SER A 789 -2.56 31.97 30.06
C SER A 789 -2.36 33.46 29.76
N VAL A 790 -3.10 34.00 28.79
CA VAL A 790 -3.13 35.43 28.47
C VAL A 790 -3.73 36.22 29.62
N GLN A 791 -4.83 35.76 30.22
CA GLN A 791 -5.41 36.42 31.40
C GLN A 791 -4.46 36.39 32.60
N LYS A 792 -3.74 35.27 32.82
CA LYS A 792 -2.71 35.19 33.86
C LYS A 792 -1.59 36.22 33.62
N PHE A 793 -1.07 36.33 32.40
CA PHE A 793 -0.06 37.33 32.05
C PHE A 793 -0.52 38.77 32.32
N HIS A 794 -1.78 39.09 32.00
CA HIS A 794 -2.37 40.39 32.33
C HIS A 794 -2.49 40.60 33.85
N ASN A 795 -2.97 39.60 34.60
CA ASN A 795 -3.09 39.66 36.06
C ASN A 795 -1.72 39.85 36.74
N ASP A 796 -0.71 39.07 36.34
CA ASP A 796 0.65 39.14 36.88
C ASP A 796 1.30 40.51 36.59
N ARG A 797 1.06 41.09 35.40
CA ARG A 797 1.52 42.44 35.04
C ARG A 797 0.79 43.53 35.85
N GLN A 798 -0.53 43.46 35.97
CA GLN A 798 -1.31 44.39 36.81
C GLN A 798 -0.88 44.30 38.28
N PHE A 799 -0.59 43.11 38.79
CA PHE A 799 -0.07 42.90 40.15
C PHE A 799 1.32 43.50 40.33
N GLY A 800 2.20 43.40 39.32
CA GLY A 800 3.48 44.10 39.29
C GLY A 800 3.35 45.62 39.38
N VAL A 801 2.50 46.22 38.53
CA VAL A 801 2.22 47.67 38.55
C VAL A 801 1.63 48.11 39.89
N ARG A 802 0.63 47.39 40.42
CA ARG A 802 0.02 47.67 41.73
C ARG A 802 1.02 47.55 42.88
N ARG A 803 1.95 46.57 42.87
CA ARG A 803 3.04 46.48 43.86
C ARG A 803 3.99 47.68 43.78
N ILE A 804 4.38 48.12 42.59
CA ILE A 804 5.24 49.30 42.45
C ILE A 804 4.50 50.55 42.94
N GLY A 805 3.21 50.72 42.60
CA GLY A 805 2.35 51.78 43.14
C GLY A 805 2.28 51.76 44.68
N GLN A 806 2.10 50.59 45.29
CA GLN A 806 2.13 50.42 46.75
C GLN A 806 3.48 50.77 47.38
N ILE A 807 4.60 50.44 46.74
CA ILE A 807 5.95 50.79 47.21
C ILE A 807 6.18 52.30 47.13
N VAL A 808 5.79 52.95 46.03
CA VAL A 808 5.87 54.42 45.86
C VAL A 808 4.97 55.15 46.86
N PHE A 809 3.74 54.67 47.05
CA PHE A 809 2.79 55.22 48.01
C PHE A 809 3.27 55.08 49.47
N SER A 810 3.69 53.87 49.88
CA SER A 810 4.19 53.62 51.23
C SER A 810 5.52 54.32 51.52
N GLY A 811 6.39 54.48 50.51
CA GLY A 811 7.57 55.34 50.60
C GLY A 811 7.22 56.81 50.81
N GLY A 812 6.26 57.35 50.06
CA GLY A 812 5.73 58.71 50.26
C GLY A 812 5.14 58.90 51.67
N LEU A 813 4.38 57.93 52.15
CA LEU A 813 3.80 57.93 53.50
C LEU A 813 4.88 57.88 54.59
N ALA A 814 5.91 57.03 54.43
CA ALA A 814 7.02 56.93 55.37
C ALA A 814 7.83 58.23 55.45
N VAL A 815 8.06 58.92 54.33
CA VAL A 815 8.71 60.25 54.32
C VAL A 815 7.84 61.29 55.05
N LEU A 816 6.52 61.30 54.85
CA LEU A 816 5.60 62.17 55.59
C LEU A 816 5.59 61.90 57.10
N ILE A 817 5.61 60.63 57.50
CA ILE A 817 5.72 60.23 58.92
C ILE A 817 7.07 60.67 59.51
N ALA A 818 8.18 60.47 58.79
CA ALA A 818 9.51 60.92 59.24
C ALA A 818 9.60 62.45 59.39
N LEU A 819 8.99 63.21 58.47
CA LEU A 819 8.86 64.67 58.59
C LEU A 819 8.02 65.07 59.82
N ALA A 820 6.86 64.44 60.03
CA ALA A 820 6.01 64.68 61.19
C ALA A 820 6.73 64.40 62.52
N ILE A 821 7.51 63.31 62.59
CA ILE A 821 8.32 62.94 63.75
C ILE A 821 9.44 63.98 63.98
N MET A 822 10.17 64.41 62.95
CA MET A 822 11.18 65.48 63.09
C MET A 822 10.58 66.80 63.56
N GLY A 823 9.36 67.13 63.11
CA GLY A 823 8.60 68.30 63.57
C GLY A 823 8.21 68.22 65.04
N LEU A 824 7.71 67.07 65.49
CA LEU A 824 7.40 66.79 66.90
C LEU A 824 8.64 66.87 67.80
N LEU A 825 9.77 66.33 67.34
CA LEU A 825 11.05 66.37 68.06
C LEU A 825 11.74 67.76 68.04
N ARG A 826 11.18 68.74 67.30
CA ARG A 826 11.75 70.09 67.10
C ARG A 826 13.20 70.10 66.58
N LEU A 827 13.62 69.03 65.90
CA LEU A 827 14.97 68.92 65.36
C LEU A 827 15.04 69.60 63.98
N THR A 828 15.87 70.65 63.91
CA THR A 828 16.07 71.58 62.79
C THR A 828 14.94 72.60 62.56
N ALA A 829 15.33 73.84 62.26
CA ALA A 829 14.41 74.94 61.98
C ALA A 829 14.68 75.51 60.58
N GLY A 830 13.73 75.34 59.65
CA GLY A 830 13.85 75.85 58.30
C GLY A 830 12.70 75.47 57.38
N VAL A 831 11.79 76.42 57.11
CA VAL A 831 10.72 76.30 56.10
C VAL A 831 11.27 75.86 54.73
N LYS A 832 12.52 76.26 54.44
CA LYS A 832 13.28 75.92 53.22
C LYS A 832 13.70 74.44 53.10
N VAL A 833 13.32 73.53 54.01
CA VAL A 833 13.51 72.08 53.83
C VAL A 833 12.18 71.33 53.86
N TRP A 834 11.22 71.81 54.64
CA TRP A 834 9.89 71.20 54.76
C TRP A 834 9.07 71.25 53.47
N VAL A 835 8.98 72.42 52.82
CA VAL A 835 8.14 72.60 51.61
C VAL A 835 8.48 71.60 50.49
N PRO A 836 9.73 71.42 50.04
CA PRO A 836 10.04 70.49 48.96
C PRO A 836 9.89 69.02 49.39
N ALA A 837 10.17 68.68 50.65
CA ALA A 837 10.03 67.30 51.13
C ALA A 837 8.56 66.88 51.25
N VAL A 838 7.68 67.77 51.73
CA VAL A 838 6.22 67.55 51.73
C VAL A 838 5.66 67.51 50.30
N ALA A 839 6.14 68.37 49.39
CA ALA A 839 5.75 68.35 47.98
C ALA A 839 6.15 67.04 47.28
N ALA A 840 7.37 66.55 47.50
CA ALA A 840 7.82 65.26 46.97
C ALA A 840 7.01 64.09 47.54
N ALA A 841 6.77 64.07 48.85
CA ALA A 841 5.99 63.00 49.49
C ALA A 841 4.52 63.00 49.06
N THR A 842 3.89 64.16 48.89
CA THR A 842 2.52 64.25 48.35
C THR A 842 2.47 63.89 46.85
N ALA A 843 3.48 64.23 46.06
CA ALA A 843 3.60 63.72 44.69
C ALA A 843 3.70 62.19 44.65
N CYS A 844 4.53 61.56 45.50
CA CYS A 844 4.61 60.11 45.60
C CYS A 844 3.28 59.46 46.06
N LEU A 845 2.53 60.09 46.96
CA LEU A 845 1.20 59.60 47.34
C LEU A 845 0.19 59.71 46.18
N ILE A 846 0.17 60.83 45.45
CA ILE A 846 -0.76 61.04 44.31
C ILE A 846 -0.42 60.08 43.16
N VAL A 847 0.86 59.96 42.80
CA VAL A 847 1.33 59.04 41.76
C VAL A 847 1.07 57.58 42.18
N GLY A 848 1.42 57.21 43.42
CA GLY A 848 1.17 55.88 43.95
C GLY A 848 -0.31 55.49 43.99
N SER A 849 -1.19 56.45 44.32
CA SER A 849 -2.66 56.27 44.24
C SER A 849 -3.11 56.01 42.80
N LEU A 850 -2.73 56.90 41.87
CA LEU A 850 -3.07 56.76 40.44
C LEU A 850 -2.56 55.45 39.82
N TRP A 851 -1.45 54.90 40.33
CA TRP A 851 -0.91 53.61 39.89
C TRP A 851 -1.62 52.39 40.49
N MET A 852 -2.28 52.53 41.64
CA MET A 852 -3.07 51.44 42.25
C MET A 852 -4.44 51.29 41.58
N ASP A 853 -5.05 52.42 41.19
CA ASP A 853 -6.36 52.52 40.54
C ASP A 853 -6.30 52.37 39.00
N LEU A 854 -5.11 52.19 38.41
CA LEU A 854 -4.95 52.05 36.96
C LEU A 854 -5.37 50.67 36.45
N GLU A 855 -6.63 50.53 36.04
CA GLU A 855 -7.10 49.37 35.28
C GLU A 855 -6.63 49.48 33.83
N ILE A 856 -5.83 48.50 33.39
CA ILE A 856 -5.35 48.38 32.02
C ILE A 856 -6.16 47.27 31.35
N ASP A 857 -7.15 47.65 30.55
CA ASP A 857 -7.96 46.73 29.73
C ASP A 857 -7.34 46.56 28.32
N VAL A 858 -7.17 45.32 27.90
CA VAL A 858 -6.44 44.93 26.67
C VAL A 858 -7.05 43.69 25.99
N LEU A 859 -8.29 43.30 26.33
CA LEU A 859 -8.89 42.04 25.85
C LEU A 859 -9.32 42.03 24.37
N ALA A 860 -9.08 43.11 23.62
CA ALA A 860 -9.48 43.25 22.22
C ALA A 860 -8.77 42.26 21.25
N GLU A 861 -7.54 41.83 21.56
CA GLU A 861 -6.66 41.18 20.59
C GLU A 861 -6.91 39.66 20.46
N VAL A 862 -7.27 38.97 21.55
CA VAL A 862 -7.61 37.53 21.52
C VAL A 862 -8.86 37.25 20.65
N ALA A 863 -9.77 38.23 20.57
CA ALA A 863 -10.94 38.16 19.70
C ALA A 863 -10.59 38.19 18.19
N THR A 864 -9.40 38.68 17.82
CA THR A 864 -8.92 38.75 16.42
C THR A 864 -8.19 37.48 15.95
N LEU A 865 -7.94 36.51 16.85
CA LEU A 865 -7.48 35.18 16.44
C LEU A 865 -8.59 34.50 15.62
N PRO A 866 -8.31 33.98 14.41
CA PRO A 866 -9.33 33.53 13.46
C PRO A 866 -10.33 32.59 14.14
N GLN A 867 -11.59 32.99 14.17
CA GLN A 867 -12.66 32.25 14.83
C GLN A 867 -13.16 31.10 13.94
N ASN A 868 -12.96 31.22 12.63
CA ASN A 868 -13.53 30.37 11.60
C ASN A 868 -12.44 29.55 10.87
N LEU A 869 -12.26 28.28 11.27
CA LEU A 869 -11.72 27.23 10.38
C LEU A 869 -12.83 26.26 9.93
N GLU A 870 -14.09 26.70 10.03
CA GLU A 870 -15.30 25.94 9.65
C GLU A 870 -16.20 26.72 8.66
N SER A 871 -15.85 27.94 8.23
CA SER A 871 -16.79 28.80 7.46
C SER A 871 -16.22 29.89 6.53
N GLU A 872 -14.91 30.22 6.52
CA GLU A 872 -14.36 31.27 5.64
C GLU A 872 -14.09 30.79 4.19
N GLU A 873 -15.16 30.53 3.44
CA GLU A 873 -15.10 30.46 1.96
C GLU A 873 -16.41 30.91 1.27
N VAL A 874 -17.39 31.45 2.02
CA VAL A 874 -18.77 31.70 1.51
C VAL A 874 -19.02 33.14 1.05
N GLU A 875 -18.21 34.13 1.47
CA GLU A 875 -18.48 35.56 1.26
C GLU A 875 -17.38 36.26 0.44
N ASN A 876 -17.26 35.91 -0.85
CA ASN A 876 -16.42 36.65 -1.82
C ASN A 876 -16.86 36.53 -3.29
N VAL A 877 -18.16 36.36 -3.56
CA VAL A 877 -18.75 36.48 -4.91
C VAL A 877 -20.04 37.31 -4.85
N ALA A 878 -20.17 38.28 -5.76
CA ALA A 878 -21.11 39.43 -5.68
C ALA A 878 -20.77 40.40 -4.51
N VAL A 879 -20.96 41.72 -4.63
CA VAL A 879 -21.84 42.47 -5.56
C VAL A 879 -21.08 43.53 -6.38
N VAL A 880 -21.35 43.58 -7.69
CA VAL A 880 -21.12 44.77 -8.53
C VAL A 880 -22.47 45.33 -8.97
N LYS A 881 -22.58 46.67 -9.01
CA LYS A 881 -23.82 47.47 -8.95
C LYS A 881 -24.75 47.39 -10.19
N ARG A 882 -26.08 47.33 -9.94
CA ARG A 882 -27.22 48.09 -10.53
C ARG A 882 -28.54 47.36 -10.25
N GLY A 883 -29.73 47.97 -10.13
CA GLY A 883 -30.12 49.39 -10.20
C GLY A 883 -31.49 49.62 -9.48
N GLU A 884 -32.11 50.80 -9.61
CA GLU A 884 -33.29 51.19 -8.80
C GLU A 884 -34.67 50.66 -9.29
N SER A 885 -35.59 50.39 -8.35
CA SER A 885 -37.03 50.75 -8.44
C SER A 885 -37.75 50.66 -7.08
N GLU A 886 -38.88 51.37 -6.92
CA GLU A 886 -39.59 51.69 -5.67
C GLU A 886 -40.41 50.55 -4.99
N PRO A 887 -40.87 50.74 -3.72
CA PRO A 887 -41.48 49.68 -2.90
C PRO A 887 -43.02 49.66 -2.88
N ALA A 888 -43.60 48.56 -2.39
CA ALA A 888 -45.01 48.43 -2.01
C ALA A 888 -45.17 47.80 -0.60
N ALA A 889 -46.28 48.10 0.07
CA ALA A 889 -46.50 47.81 1.50
C ALA A 889 -47.14 46.43 1.79
N PRO A 890 -47.04 45.89 3.03
CA PRO A 890 -47.48 44.53 3.37
C PRO A 890 -48.94 44.47 3.89
N ILE A 891 -49.52 43.26 3.98
CA ILE A 891 -50.63 42.96 4.90
C ILE A 891 -50.61 41.48 5.35
N GLU A 892 -50.54 41.34 6.69
CA GLU A 892 -51.14 40.35 7.62
C GLU A 892 -51.10 38.81 7.42
N LYS A 893 -51.25 38.14 8.57
CA LYS A 893 -51.36 36.69 8.76
C LYS A 893 -52.80 36.31 9.12
N THR A 894 -53.20 35.11 8.71
CA THR A 894 -54.18 34.24 9.40
C THR A 894 -53.82 32.81 8.97
N GLU A 895 -53.55 31.82 9.84
CA GLU A 895 -54.47 31.16 10.78
C GLU A 895 -55.79 30.74 10.09
N LYS A 896 -56.27 29.48 10.15
CA LYS A 896 -55.91 28.38 11.07
C LYS A 896 -56.50 27.03 10.59
N LEU A 897 -56.00 25.94 11.20
CA LEU A 897 -56.71 24.69 11.55
C LEU A 897 -57.14 23.66 10.48
N ALA A 898 -57.34 22.45 11.02
CA ALA A 898 -58.22 21.35 10.57
C ALA A 898 -57.72 20.34 9.50
N GLU A 899 -56.91 19.38 9.96
CA GLU A 899 -57.35 17.98 10.19
C GLU A 899 -57.90 17.09 9.05
N THR A 900 -57.31 15.87 8.93
CA THR A 900 -58.01 14.55 9.01
C THR A 900 -58.81 14.06 7.77
N GLN A 901 -58.73 12.80 7.29
CA GLN A 901 -57.91 11.61 7.64
C GLN A 901 -57.75 10.63 6.42
N GLU A 902 -57.23 9.42 6.67
CA GLU A 902 -57.15 8.22 5.80
C GLU A 902 -58.50 7.85 5.11
N GLU A 903 -58.58 7.17 3.96
CA GLU A 903 -58.20 5.77 3.62
C GLU A 903 -57.83 5.63 2.11
N ILE A 904 -56.84 4.83 1.64
CA ILE A 904 -56.64 3.35 1.58
C ILE A 904 -57.48 2.63 0.47
N VAL A 905 -56.88 1.60 -0.17
CA VAL A 905 -57.40 0.62 -1.18
C VAL A 905 -57.31 1.00 -2.69
N GLU A 906 -56.16 0.64 -3.31
CA GLU A 906 -55.95 -0.41 -4.34
C GLU A 906 -57.11 -0.90 -5.29
N PRO A 907 -56.82 -1.61 -6.41
CA PRO A 907 -55.83 -1.36 -7.47
C PRO A 907 -56.44 -1.68 -8.88
N LEU A 908 -55.62 -2.23 -9.80
CA LEU A 908 -55.92 -2.93 -11.09
C LEU A 908 -55.72 -2.16 -12.42
N GLU A 909 -54.53 -2.39 -12.99
CA GLU A 909 -54.30 -3.18 -14.23
C GLU A 909 -54.88 -2.80 -15.62
N VAL A 910 -53.95 -2.88 -16.60
CA VAL A 910 -54.04 -3.58 -17.92
C VAL A 910 -54.42 -2.80 -19.21
N GLU A 911 -53.56 -3.01 -20.24
CA GLU A 911 -53.75 -2.87 -21.72
C GLU A 911 -54.14 -1.50 -22.33
N GLU A 912 -53.86 -1.17 -23.61
CA GLU A 912 -52.71 -1.46 -24.50
C GLU A 912 -52.72 -0.49 -25.72
N GLU A 913 -51.84 -0.73 -26.71
CA GLU A 913 -51.94 -0.39 -28.14
C GLU A 913 -51.77 1.05 -28.73
N GLU A 914 -51.06 1.02 -29.87
CA GLU A 914 -51.07 1.85 -31.08
C GLU A 914 -50.91 3.40 -31.09
N ALA A 915 -49.92 3.83 -31.88
CA ALA A 915 -49.91 5.12 -32.59
C ALA A 915 -50.58 4.96 -33.98
N PRO A 916 -50.95 6.06 -34.67
CA PRO A 916 -50.27 6.27 -35.96
C PRO A 916 -50.09 7.74 -36.44
N ALA A 917 -49.26 7.85 -37.48
CA ALA A 917 -49.27 8.83 -38.58
C ALA A 917 -48.73 10.26 -38.37
N MET A 918 -48.00 10.73 -39.40
CA MET A 918 -47.62 12.13 -39.64
C MET A 918 -48.65 12.83 -40.58
N PRO A 919 -48.55 14.15 -40.70
CA PRO A 919 -48.38 14.76 -42.04
C PRO A 919 -47.21 15.77 -42.07
N GLU A 920 -46.29 15.65 -43.04
CA GLU A 920 -46.20 16.40 -44.31
C GLU A 920 -45.49 17.79 -44.22
N GLU A 921 -44.63 18.07 -45.19
CA GLU A 921 -43.97 19.36 -45.43
C GLU A 921 -44.90 20.35 -46.16
N PRO A 922 -44.54 21.65 -46.20
CA PRO A 922 -44.41 22.27 -47.53
C PRO A 922 -43.20 23.21 -47.70
N GLU A 923 -42.94 23.59 -48.96
CA GLU A 923 -41.68 24.17 -49.42
C GLU A 923 -41.55 25.72 -49.33
N SER A 924 -40.28 26.17 -49.31
CA SER A 924 -39.74 27.26 -50.18
C SER A 924 -39.80 28.76 -49.81
N TYR A 925 -38.90 29.51 -50.48
CA TYR A 925 -38.73 30.97 -50.63
C TYR A 925 -38.33 31.83 -49.39
N GLY A 926 -37.17 32.52 -49.52
CA GLY A 926 -36.65 33.45 -48.49
C GLY A 926 -35.39 34.23 -48.91
N ARG A 927 -35.42 34.92 -50.06
CA ARG A 927 -34.23 35.61 -50.64
C ARG A 927 -33.92 36.93 -49.93
N GLY A 928 -32.76 37.05 -49.27
CA GLY A 928 -32.23 38.29 -48.70
C GLY A 928 -30.83 38.62 -49.21
N LYS A 929 -30.58 39.87 -49.64
CA LYS A 929 -29.30 40.34 -50.19
C LYS A 929 -28.91 41.67 -49.53
N ALA A 930 -27.63 41.82 -49.17
CA ALA A 930 -27.02 43.11 -48.86
C ALA A 930 -25.50 43.04 -49.18
N GLU A 931 -25.03 43.90 -50.08
CA GLU A 931 -23.61 44.30 -50.18
C GLU A 931 -23.39 45.47 -49.20
N GLU A 932 -22.21 45.62 -48.58
CA GLU A 932 -21.12 46.58 -48.94
C GLU A 932 -20.13 46.60 -47.72
N ASP A 933 -18.84 46.95 -47.81
CA ASP A 933 -17.98 47.27 -48.98
C ASP A 933 -16.49 46.86 -48.74
N ALA A 934 -15.65 47.12 -49.75
CA ALA A 934 -14.27 46.70 -49.97
C ALA A 934 -13.18 47.22 -49.00
N GLY A 935 -12.02 46.54 -49.05
CA GLY A 935 -10.80 46.92 -48.33
C GLY A 935 -9.55 46.14 -48.79
N ALA A 936 -9.30 46.03 -50.10
CA ALA A 936 -8.32 45.10 -50.65
C ALA A 936 -6.95 45.73 -51.01
N VAL A 937 -5.86 44.99 -50.75
CA VAL A 937 -4.63 45.02 -51.56
C VAL A 937 -4.11 43.59 -51.75
N LYS A 938 -3.91 43.18 -53.01
CA LYS A 938 -3.13 42.00 -53.41
C LYS A 938 -1.78 42.45 -53.96
N LEU A 939 -0.74 41.63 -53.76
CA LEU A 939 0.30 41.25 -54.74
C LEU A 939 1.02 40.02 -54.14
N ALA A 940 0.85 38.82 -54.70
CA ALA A 940 1.53 38.27 -55.88
C ALA A 940 2.87 37.62 -55.49
N VAL A 941 2.99 36.28 -55.38
CA VAL A 941 2.93 35.22 -56.42
C VAL A 941 4.29 34.97 -57.06
N GLN A 942 4.88 33.81 -56.71
CA GLN A 942 5.51 32.81 -57.60
C GLN A 942 5.85 31.58 -56.72
N ASP A 943 5.12 30.48 -56.87
CA ASP A 943 5.34 29.38 -57.83
C ASP A 943 6.41 28.39 -57.33
N MET A 944 6.05 27.22 -56.79
CA MET A 944 5.46 26.03 -57.46
C MET A 944 6.55 25.12 -58.09
N HIS A 945 6.88 23.99 -57.44
CA HIS A 945 6.90 22.62 -58.03
C HIS A 945 7.43 21.53 -57.06
N ASN A 946 6.51 20.74 -56.50
CA ASN A 946 6.38 19.30 -56.78
C ASN A 946 7.66 18.42 -56.92
N LYS A 947 7.96 17.57 -55.91
CA LYS A 947 8.02 16.08 -56.09
C LYS A 947 8.23 15.25 -54.82
N VAL A 948 7.62 14.06 -54.84
CA VAL A 948 7.67 12.88 -53.95
C VAL A 948 8.07 11.68 -54.87
N PRO A 949 8.53 10.47 -54.42
CA PRO A 949 8.91 9.92 -53.09
C PRO A 949 10.37 9.37 -53.03
N ALA A 950 10.79 8.70 -51.92
CA ALA A 950 11.13 7.25 -51.91
C ALA A 950 11.93 6.73 -50.67
N SER A 951 11.28 5.84 -49.91
CA SER A 951 11.74 4.58 -49.28
C SER A 951 13.17 4.36 -48.71
N ALA A 952 13.18 3.96 -47.42
CA ALA A 952 13.97 2.88 -46.77
C ALA A 952 15.53 2.90 -46.74
N ALA A 953 16.08 3.09 -45.53
CA ALA A 953 17.24 2.34 -45.01
C ALA A 953 17.36 2.44 -43.47
N ALA A 954 17.89 1.40 -42.82
CA ALA A 954 18.35 1.35 -41.42
C ALA A 954 19.47 0.28 -41.31
N PRO A 955 20.22 0.11 -40.20
CA PRO A 955 20.24 0.89 -38.94
C PRO A 955 21.66 1.28 -38.42
N ALA A 956 21.71 2.15 -37.39
CA ALA A 956 22.75 2.22 -36.32
C ALA A 956 24.22 2.57 -36.71
N PRO A 957 25.13 2.79 -35.73
CA PRO A 957 25.01 3.55 -34.47
C PRO A 957 26.06 4.68 -34.36
N SER A 958 25.90 5.62 -33.41
CA SER A 958 26.92 6.63 -33.10
C SER A 958 27.07 6.90 -31.60
N GLN A 959 28.26 6.59 -31.05
CA GLN A 959 28.72 7.13 -29.76
C GLN A 959 29.35 8.53 -29.95
N PRO A 960 29.41 9.36 -28.89
CA PRO A 960 29.76 10.78 -29.02
C PRO A 960 31.26 11.05 -29.17
N ALA A 961 31.60 12.11 -29.90
CA ALA A 961 32.95 12.64 -29.99
C ALA A 961 33.20 13.73 -28.94
N VAL A 962 34.39 13.73 -28.33
CA VAL A 962 34.86 14.76 -27.39
C VAL A 962 35.58 15.89 -28.15
N ALA A 963 35.35 17.13 -27.74
CA ALA A 963 36.17 18.29 -28.11
C ALA A 963 36.87 18.87 -26.87
N ALA A 964 38.12 19.33 -27.01
CA ALA A 964 39.02 19.60 -25.88
C ALA A 964 39.89 20.86 -26.05
N ARG A 965 40.35 21.42 -24.92
CA ARG A 965 41.52 22.31 -24.68
C ARG A 965 41.50 22.72 -23.19
N SER A 966 42.61 22.98 -22.48
CA SER A 966 44.07 22.77 -22.63
C SER A 966 44.75 23.23 -21.31
N ALA A 967 46.03 23.03 -20.95
CA ALA A 967 47.25 22.60 -21.65
C ALA A 967 48.26 21.96 -20.65
N ALA A 968 49.53 21.79 -21.06
CA ALA A 968 50.81 21.74 -20.29
C ALA A 968 50.84 21.00 -18.92
N ALA A 969 51.50 19.84 -18.78
CA ALA A 969 52.96 19.59 -18.69
C ALA A 969 53.54 19.80 -17.27
N ASP A 970 54.52 19.03 -16.77
CA ASP A 970 55.50 18.17 -17.46
C ASP A 970 55.80 16.82 -16.73
N GLN A 971 56.69 15.98 -17.29
CA GLN A 971 57.10 14.62 -16.85
C GLN A 971 58.43 14.63 -16.02
N PRO A 972 59.06 13.50 -15.58
CA PRO A 972 58.75 12.07 -15.73
C PRO A 972 58.86 11.19 -14.44
N ALA A 973 58.75 9.86 -14.64
CA ALA A 973 58.94 8.75 -13.69
C ALA A 973 60.46 8.31 -13.63
N PRO A 974 60.93 7.14 -13.08
CA PRO A 974 60.20 5.90 -12.71
C PRO A 974 60.72 5.02 -11.52
N ASP A 975 60.07 3.85 -11.37
CA ASP A 975 60.57 2.51 -10.94
C ASP A 975 60.97 2.10 -9.50
N ALA A 976 60.93 0.75 -9.32
CA ALA A 976 61.66 -0.13 -8.38
C ALA A 976 61.06 -0.48 -6.98
N GLU A 977 60.36 -1.62 -6.97
CA GLU A 977 60.44 -2.81 -6.07
C GLU A 977 61.07 -2.77 -4.65
N ALA A 978 60.36 -3.44 -3.72
CA ALA A 978 60.79 -4.42 -2.70
C ALA A 978 62.03 -4.20 -1.77
N GLY A 979 61.85 -4.45 -0.46
CA GLY A 979 62.94 -4.65 0.51
C GLY A 979 62.45 -4.92 1.94
N GLU A 980 62.89 -6.01 2.58
CA GLU A 980 62.29 -6.54 3.82
C GLU A 980 63.28 -6.65 5.02
N LYS A 981 62.80 -6.32 6.24
CA LYS A 981 63.25 -6.74 7.61
C LYS A 981 64.57 -6.23 8.27
N VAL A 982 64.39 -5.75 9.52
CA VAL A 982 65.17 -6.04 10.77
C VAL A 982 66.55 -5.36 11.00
N GLY A 983 66.84 -4.92 12.24
CA GLY A 983 68.14 -4.29 12.63
C GLY A 983 68.52 -4.15 14.12
N ALA A 984 67.64 -3.60 14.99
CA ALA A 984 67.69 -3.60 16.47
C ALA A 984 68.76 -2.79 17.31
N ARG A 985 68.33 -2.40 18.53
CA ARG A 985 69.05 -2.06 19.80
C ARG A 985 69.78 -0.70 20.04
N GLY A 986 69.49 -0.06 21.19
CA GLY A 986 70.47 0.76 21.93
C GLY A 986 70.02 1.80 23.01
N GLY A 987 69.42 1.42 24.15
CA GLY A 987 69.15 2.31 25.32
C GLY A 987 67.97 3.31 25.14
N GLY A 988 67.35 3.96 26.14
CA GLY A 988 67.52 4.02 27.61
C GLY A 988 67.30 5.49 28.08
N MET A 989 66.61 5.87 29.17
CA MET A 989 65.99 5.17 30.31
C MET A 989 65.07 6.15 31.10
N GLY A 990 63.90 5.72 31.62
CA GLY A 990 63.18 6.44 32.70
C GLY A 990 61.63 6.52 32.61
N GLY A 991 60.96 6.42 33.76
CA GLY A 991 59.54 6.78 33.96
C GLY A 991 58.48 5.67 33.81
N MET A 992 57.62 5.48 34.81
CA MET A 992 56.46 4.55 34.80
C MET A 992 55.15 5.30 35.04
N GLY A 993 54.01 4.79 34.52
CA GLY A 993 52.74 4.85 35.27
C GLY A 993 51.43 5.11 34.50
N GLY A 994 50.74 4.04 34.07
CA GLY A 994 49.27 4.01 33.87
C GLY A 994 48.72 4.57 32.56
N GLY A 995 47.54 4.07 32.12
CA GLY A 995 46.79 4.63 30.98
C GLY A 995 46.18 3.65 29.96
N GLY A 996 46.17 2.33 30.20
CA GLY A 996 45.61 1.36 29.25
C GLY A 996 44.09 1.18 29.38
N PHE A 997 43.29 1.96 28.64
CA PHE A 997 41.85 1.67 28.40
C PHE A 997 41.26 2.31 27.12
N ALA A 998 42.05 2.42 26.04
CA ALA A 998 41.66 3.11 24.80
C ALA A 998 41.97 2.34 23.48
N ARG A 999 42.11 1.01 23.53
CA ARG A 999 42.65 0.21 22.40
C ARG A 999 41.81 -1.01 21.97
N GLU A 1000 40.60 -1.15 22.51
CA GLU A 1000 39.74 -2.31 22.26
C GLU A 1000 38.57 -1.94 21.33
N LYS A 1001 37.74 -0.94 21.69
CA LYS A 1001 36.68 -0.42 20.81
C LYS A 1001 37.18 0.15 19.48
N SER A 1002 38.38 0.75 19.46
CA SER A 1002 39.04 1.22 18.24
C SER A 1002 39.55 0.08 17.35
N LYS A 1003 39.69 -1.14 17.90
CA LYS A 1003 40.02 -2.34 17.15
C LYS A 1003 38.77 -3.07 16.66
N GLU A 1004 37.73 -3.18 17.48
CA GLU A 1004 36.44 -3.76 17.07
C GLU A 1004 35.83 -3.02 15.87
N LEU A 1005 35.88 -1.68 15.83
CA LEU A 1005 35.39 -0.91 14.68
C LEU A 1005 36.19 -1.19 13.41
N ALA A 1006 37.52 -1.31 13.53
CA ALA A 1006 38.41 -1.61 12.41
C ALA A 1006 38.23 -3.06 11.90
N ASP A 1007 38.12 -4.03 12.81
CA ASP A 1007 37.88 -5.44 12.48
C ASP A 1007 36.46 -5.64 11.89
N ALA A 1008 35.47 -4.83 12.27
CA ALA A 1008 34.14 -4.79 11.68
C ALA A 1008 34.15 -4.19 10.26
N GLU A 1009 34.85 -3.07 10.03
CA GLU A 1009 35.06 -2.52 8.68
C GLU A 1009 35.83 -3.48 7.77
N ALA A 1010 36.86 -4.15 8.30
CA ALA A 1010 37.63 -5.15 7.56
C ALA A 1010 36.75 -6.31 7.10
N LYS A 1011 35.99 -6.92 8.03
CA LYS A 1011 35.00 -7.97 7.68
C LYS A 1011 33.97 -7.48 6.66
N LYS A 1012 33.52 -6.23 6.72
CA LYS A 1012 32.56 -5.67 5.76
C LYS A 1012 33.19 -5.48 4.37
N LYS A 1013 34.46 -5.10 4.29
CA LYS A 1013 35.23 -5.00 3.05
C LYS A 1013 35.53 -6.39 2.45
N ASP A 1014 35.90 -7.38 3.27
CA ASP A 1014 36.14 -8.75 2.81
C ASP A 1014 34.85 -9.49 2.39
N ALA A 1015 33.71 -9.22 3.05
CA ALA A 1015 32.40 -9.70 2.60
C ALA A 1015 32.02 -9.14 1.21
N VAL A 1016 32.22 -7.82 1.00
CA VAL A 1016 31.99 -7.20 -0.32
C VAL A 1016 32.97 -7.73 -1.37
N LYS A 1017 34.25 -7.94 -1.01
CA LYS A 1017 35.26 -8.48 -1.92
C LYS A 1017 34.98 -9.94 -2.33
N SER A 1018 34.61 -10.80 -1.38
CA SER A 1018 34.27 -12.19 -1.66
C SER A 1018 32.97 -12.34 -2.46
N GLU A 1019 31.97 -11.46 -2.27
CA GLU A 1019 30.79 -11.40 -3.14
C GLU A 1019 31.14 -10.86 -4.55
N LEU A 1020 32.06 -9.90 -4.67
CA LEU A 1020 32.55 -9.42 -5.97
C LEU A 1020 33.36 -10.50 -6.71
N GLU A 1021 34.14 -11.31 -6.00
CA GLU A 1021 34.86 -12.46 -6.57
C GLU A 1021 33.91 -13.61 -6.94
N ARG A 1022 32.85 -13.87 -6.15
CA ARG A 1022 31.76 -14.78 -6.54
C ARG A 1022 31.06 -14.32 -7.83
N ARG A 1023 30.77 -13.03 -7.97
CA ARG A 1023 30.18 -12.45 -9.20
C ARG A 1023 31.14 -12.51 -10.40
N ARG A 1024 32.45 -12.40 -10.19
CA ARG A 1024 33.46 -12.63 -11.25
C ARG A 1024 33.57 -14.11 -11.65
N MET A 1025 33.38 -15.03 -10.70
CA MET A 1025 33.36 -16.48 -10.96
C MET A 1025 32.08 -16.93 -11.68
N SER A 1026 30.90 -16.35 -11.36
CA SER A 1026 29.66 -16.68 -12.07
C SER A 1026 29.60 -16.08 -13.48
N ALA A 1027 30.23 -14.92 -13.71
CA ALA A 1027 30.36 -14.32 -15.05
C ALA A 1027 31.24 -15.12 -16.04
N ALA A 1028 31.93 -16.17 -15.58
CA ALA A 1028 32.87 -16.96 -16.39
C ALA A 1028 32.28 -18.23 -17.02
N ARG A 1029 30.96 -18.47 -16.92
CA ARG A 1029 30.28 -19.65 -17.50
C ARG A 1029 28.97 -19.32 -18.23
N ALA A 1030 29.10 -18.85 -19.47
CA ALA A 1030 28.04 -18.91 -20.48
C ALA A 1030 28.67 -19.16 -21.86
N PRO A 1031 28.42 -20.31 -22.52
CA PRO A 1031 28.93 -20.56 -23.87
C PRO A 1031 28.06 -19.86 -24.93
N SER A 1032 28.70 -19.34 -25.98
CA SER A 1032 28.05 -18.62 -27.07
C SER A 1032 27.46 -19.55 -28.14
N GLU A 1033 26.24 -19.27 -28.61
CA GLU A 1033 25.69 -19.90 -29.80
C GLU A 1033 26.34 -19.40 -31.11
N ARG A 1034 26.64 -20.30 -32.05
CA ARG A 1034 25.93 -20.40 -33.37
C ARG A 1034 26.55 -21.39 -34.37
N LYS A 1035 25.68 -22.16 -35.02
CA LYS A 1035 25.71 -22.70 -36.42
C LYS A 1035 27.03 -23.25 -37.02
N MET A 1036 27.03 -24.55 -37.31
CA MET A 1036 27.29 -25.26 -38.61
C MET A 1036 26.80 -26.73 -38.37
N LEU A 1037 26.06 -27.48 -39.19
CA LEU A 1037 25.84 -27.60 -40.64
C LEU A 1037 26.91 -28.44 -41.38
N GLY A 1038 26.78 -29.78 -41.36
CA GLY A 1038 27.24 -30.65 -42.46
C GLY A 1038 27.93 -32.00 -42.14
N LYS A 1039 27.24 -33.11 -42.46
CA LYS A 1039 27.73 -34.45 -42.90
C LYS A 1039 28.55 -35.39 -41.97
N ALA A 1040 28.13 -36.67 -42.00
CA ALA A 1040 28.87 -37.94 -42.21
C ALA A 1040 30.41 -38.00 -42.01
N ASP A 1041 31.01 -39.09 -41.54
CA ASP A 1041 30.72 -40.52 -41.82
C ASP A 1041 30.89 -41.46 -40.60
N ALA A 1042 30.72 -42.78 -40.80
CA ALA A 1042 30.81 -43.84 -39.78
C ALA A 1042 32.23 -44.44 -39.62
N ILE A 1043 32.45 -45.26 -38.57
CA ILE A 1043 33.10 -46.60 -38.60
C ILE A 1043 33.27 -47.21 -37.18
N GLN A 1044 33.17 -48.55 -37.11
CA GLN A 1044 33.60 -49.58 -36.12
C GLN A 1044 34.37 -49.15 -34.84
N MET A 1045 34.01 -49.64 -33.64
CA MET A 1045 34.11 -51.00 -33.04
C MET A 1045 35.46 -51.28 -32.35
N ASP A 1046 35.40 -52.26 -31.44
CA ASP A 1046 36.49 -52.97 -30.75
C ASP A 1046 37.24 -52.20 -29.63
N VAL A 1047 37.78 -52.82 -28.55
CA VAL A 1047 37.46 -54.01 -27.68
C VAL A 1047 38.72 -54.25 -26.79
N ASP A 1048 38.57 -54.94 -25.64
CA ASP A 1048 39.66 -55.48 -24.78
C ASP A 1048 40.57 -54.46 -24.03
N ASP A 1049 41.16 -54.76 -22.85
CA ASP A 1049 40.78 -55.68 -21.74
C ASP A 1049 41.64 -55.33 -20.47
N GLU A 1050 41.44 -56.06 -19.36
CA GLU A 1050 42.32 -56.24 -18.18
C GLU A 1050 42.62 -55.02 -17.26
N ALA A 1051 43.15 -55.19 -16.03
CA ALA A 1051 42.85 -56.12 -14.92
C ALA A 1051 43.72 -55.76 -13.70
N GLU A 1052 43.18 -55.80 -12.47
CA GLU A 1052 43.93 -56.24 -11.26
C GLU A 1052 42.98 -56.41 -10.05
N ALA A 1053 43.42 -57.16 -9.02
CA ALA A 1053 42.65 -57.47 -7.82
C ALA A 1053 43.58 -57.80 -6.62
N LEU A 1054 43.12 -57.61 -5.37
CA LEU A 1054 43.16 -58.62 -4.29
C LEU A 1054 42.66 -58.12 -2.91
N ASP A 1055 42.14 -59.10 -2.17
CA ASP A 1055 41.75 -59.22 -0.75
C ASP A 1055 42.17 -58.19 0.33
N LEU A 1056 41.30 -58.06 1.36
CA LEU A 1056 41.60 -58.55 2.72
C LEU A 1056 40.36 -58.63 3.65
N ALA A 1057 40.37 -59.63 4.56
CA ALA A 1057 39.35 -59.90 5.61
C ALA A 1057 40.02 -60.68 6.81
N PRO A 1058 39.31 -61.27 7.79
CA PRO A 1058 38.73 -60.60 8.97
C PRO A 1058 39.05 -61.24 10.37
N GLU A 1059 38.82 -60.52 11.48
CA GLU A 1059 38.56 -61.02 12.87
C GLU A 1059 38.14 -59.83 13.81
N GLY A 1060 37.71 -59.97 15.09
CA GLY A 1060 37.43 -61.15 15.93
C GLY A 1060 37.31 -60.85 17.45
N VAL A 1061 36.69 -61.76 18.23
CA VAL A 1061 36.75 -61.94 19.72
C VAL A 1061 36.15 -60.81 20.65
N ALA A 1062 35.85 -61.04 21.94
CA ALA A 1062 34.66 -61.67 22.56
C ALA A 1062 34.64 -61.51 24.13
N VAL A 1063 33.61 -62.05 24.84
CA VAL A 1063 33.53 -62.34 26.31
C VAL A 1063 33.25 -61.14 27.28
N ALA A 1064 32.50 -61.22 28.41
CA ALA A 1064 31.32 -61.99 28.89
C ALA A 1064 30.83 -61.43 30.28
N GLY A 1065 29.66 -61.86 30.79
CA GLY A 1065 29.16 -61.59 32.17
C GLY A 1065 27.75 -62.15 32.47
N GLU A 1066 27.43 -62.48 33.73
CA GLU A 1066 26.22 -63.23 34.14
C GLU A 1066 25.25 -62.45 35.06
N ALA A 1067 23.94 -62.81 35.06
CA ALA A 1067 23.23 -63.49 36.18
C ALA A 1067 21.73 -63.11 36.43
N LYS A 1068 20.98 -64.15 36.86
CA LYS A 1068 19.73 -64.19 37.68
C LYS A 1068 18.29 -64.22 37.06
N ASP A 1069 17.61 -65.33 37.42
CA ASP A 1069 16.21 -65.52 37.90
C ASP A 1069 15.01 -65.12 36.99
N GLU A 1070 13.85 -65.82 36.94
CA GLU A 1070 13.36 -67.08 37.55
C GLU A 1070 12.13 -67.67 36.77
N ASP A 1071 11.84 -68.97 36.97
CA ASP A 1071 10.54 -69.72 36.97
C ASP A 1071 9.23 -69.21 36.23
N SER A 1072 8.27 -70.03 35.75
CA SER A 1072 8.09 -71.50 35.68
C SER A 1072 6.87 -71.95 34.82
N ARG A 1073 6.82 -73.25 34.45
CA ARG A 1073 5.60 -74.11 34.24
C ARG A 1073 4.59 -73.74 33.11
N SER A 1074 3.70 -74.64 32.64
CA SER A 1074 3.70 -76.12 32.49
C SER A 1074 2.44 -76.59 31.73
N THR A 1075 2.44 -77.83 31.22
CA THR A 1075 1.30 -78.66 30.74
C THR A 1075 0.64 -78.35 29.39
N ARG A 1076 -0.14 -79.26 28.74
CA ARG A 1076 -0.09 -80.75 28.56
C ARG A 1076 -1.31 -81.22 27.72
N GLY A 1077 -1.10 -82.11 26.75
CA GLY A 1077 -2.18 -82.84 26.04
C GLY A 1077 -2.59 -82.18 24.72
N ALA A 1078 -2.58 -82.79 23.52
CA ALA A 1078 -2.62 -84.18 23.04
C ALA A 1078 -4.02 -84.78 22.78
N LYS A 1079 -4.41 -84.78 21.50
CA LYS A 1079 -5.13 -85.81 20.69
C LYS A 1079 -5.00 -85.38 19.21
N ARG A 1080 -4.68 -86.23 18.23
CA ARG A 1080 -5.34 -87.48 17.73
C ARG A 1080 -6.75 -87.22 17.15
N ALA A 1081 -7.13 -87.76 15.98
CA ALA A 1081 -6.42 -88.72 15.11
C ALA A 1081 -6.98 -88.75 13.67
N ASP A 1082 -6.10 -89.16 12.74
CA ASP A 1082 -6.28 -90.12 11.64
C ASP A 1082 -7.64 -90.30 10.94
N ALA A 1083 -7.65 -90.20 9.61
CA ALA A 1083 -8.12 -91.29 8.72
C ALA A 1083 -7.67 -91.09 7.25
N ALA A 1084 -7.09 -92.15 6.66
CA ALA A 1084 -6.97 -92.40 5.21
C ALA A 1084 -7.92 -93.62 4.89
N PRO A 1085 -7.81 -94.46 3.81
CA PRO A 1085 -6.79 -94.59 2.74
C PRO A 1085 -7.34 -94.97 1.32
N ALA A 1086 -6.42 -95.44 0.44
CA ALA A 1086 -6.62 -96.46 -0.62
C ALA A 1086 -7.44 -96.07 -1.89
N ASP A 1087 -7.24 -96.64 -3.11
CA ASP A 1087 -6.33 -97.67 -3.70
C ASP A 1087 -6.44 -97.56 -5.27
N ASP A 1088 -5.73 -98.20 -6.21
CA ASP A 1088 -4.58 -99.13 -6.36
C ASP A 1088 -4.19 -99.14 -7.89
N ARG A 1089 -3.16 -99.88 -8.32
CA ARG A 1089 -2.92 -100.45 -9.70
C ARG A 1089 -2.13 -99.67 -10.77
N ALA A 1090 -0.86 -99.48 -10.40
CA ALA A 1090 0.35 -99.74 -11.20
C ALA A 1090 0.29 -100.55 -12.53
N SER A 1091 1.07 -100.12 -13.54
CA SER A 1091 2.05 -100.92 -14.34
C SER A 1091 2.64 -100.08 -15.52
N GLY A 1092 3.88 -100.24 -16.02
CA GLY A 1092 5.04 -100.97 -15.49
C GLY A 1092 6.32 -100.99 -16.38
N ARG A 1093 7.44 -100.42 -15.87
CA ARG A 1093 8.88 -100.70 -16.16
C ARG A 1093 9.56 -100.32 -17.51
N GLY A 1094 10.55 -99.41 -17.40
CA GLY A 1094 11.94 -99.57 -17.92
C GLY A 1094 12.31 -98.90 -19.27
N LEU A 1095 13.54 -98.44 -19.51
CA LEU A 1095 14.78 -98.34 -18.70
C LEU A 1095 15.73 -97.26 -19.28
N ARG A 1096 16.37 -96.45 -18.41
CA ARG A 1096 17.73 -95.83 -18.46
C ARG A 1096 18.22 -95.13 -19.75
N ASN A 1097 18.86 -93.95 -19.72
CA ASN A 1097 19.26 -92.98 -18.65
C ASN A 1097 19.01 -91.53 -19.21
N GLU A 1098 19.67 -90.39 -18.94
CA GLU A 1098 20.86 -90.00 -18.14
C GLU A 1098 20.84 -88.49 -17.79
N SER A 1099 21.78 -88.05 -16.94
CA SER A 1099 22.19 -86.65 -16.60
C SER A 1099 21.12 -85.62 -16.15
N ASP A 1100 21.33 -85.09 -14.94
CA ASP A 1100 20.64 -83.97 -14.28
C ASP A 1100 20.97 -82.57 -14.89
N PRO A 1101 20.26 -81.46 -14.54
CA PRO A 1101 19.39 -81.27 -13.37
C PRO A 1101 17.96 -80.72 -13.60
N LYS A 1102 17.20 -80.68 -12.50
CA LYS A 1102 15.81 -80.19 -12.34
C LYS A 1102 15.74 -79.17 -11.17
N PRO A 1103 14.65 -78.38 -10.96
CA PRO A 1103 13.26 -78.66 -11.36
C PRO A 1103 12.53 -77.56 -12.16
N GLY A 1104 11.57 -78.01 -12.98
CA GLY A 1104 10.65 -77.14 -13.74
C GLY A 1104 9.59 -77.94 -14.51
N GLY A 1105 8.63 -78.54 -13.80
CA GLY A 1105 7.37 -79.02 -14.38
C GLY A 1105 6.29 -77.93 -14.25
N GLU A 1106 5.46 -77.58 -15.23
CA GLU A 1106 4.55 -78.44 -16.03
C GLU A 1106 3.54 -79.13 -15.07
N GLN A 1107 2.20 -78.96 -15.14
CA GLN A 1107 1.32 -78.88 -16.33
C GLN A 1107 0.02 -78.06 -16.13
N LEU A 1108 -0.62 -77.81 -17.27
CA LEU A 1108 -2.00 -77.36 -17.53
C LEU A 1108 -3.03 -77.42 -16.38
N PHE A 1109 -3.62 -76.27 -16.03
CA PHE A 1109 -5.01 -76.17 -15.58
C PHE A 1109 -5.70 -74.93 -16.22
N LEU A 1110 -6.58 -75.20 -17.19
CA LEU A 1110 -7.41 -74.25 -17.98
C LEU A 1110 -6.59 -73.25 -18.85
N ALA A 1111 -6.96 -72.92 -20.09
CA ALA A 1111 -8.25 -72.93 -20.81
C ALA A 1111 -9.24 -71.80 -20.42
N ARG A 1112 -8.75 -70.79 -19.70
CA ARG A 1112 -9.26 -69.41 -19.53
C ARG A 1112 -7.99 -68.59 -19.24
N GLU A 1113 -7.71 -67.44 -19.86
CA GLU A 1113 -8.63 -66.43 -20.38
C GLU A 1113 -8.24 -65.90 -21.79
N ARG A 1114 -8.60 -66.63 -22.86
CA ARG A 1114 -8.67 -66.04 -24.22
C ARG A 1114 -9.89 -65.11 -24.37
N TYR A 1115 -10.11 -64.21 -23.41
CA TYR A 1115 -11.30 -63.35 -23.30
C TYR A 1115 -10.98 -61.85 -23.31
N PHE A 1116 -9.88 -61.41 -22.68
CA PHE A 1116 -9.51 -59.99 -22.65
C PHE A 1116 -9.08 -59.42 -24.01
N ALA A 1117 -8.71 -60.26 -24.98
CA ALA A 1117 -8.26 -59.83 -26.31
C ALA A 1117 -9.37 -59.66 -27.36
N LYS A 1118 -10.67 -59.69 -27.02
CA LYS A 1118 -11.75 -59.58 -28.03
C LYS A 1118 -13.12 -59.04 -27.63
N GLN A 1119 -13.29 -58.45 -26.45
CA GLN A 1119 -14.62 -58.02 -25.96
C GLN A 1119 -14.75 -56.53 -25.57
N GLN A 1120 -14.11 -55.62 -26.31
CA GLN A 1120 -14.45 -54.18 -26.22
C GLN A 1120 -14.39 -53.37 -27.54
N LEU A 1121 -14.20 -54.04 -28.67
CA LEU A 1121 -14.32 -53.46 -30.03
C LEU A 1121 -15.68 -53.78 -30.70
N ALA A 1122 -16.72 -53.96 -29.88
CA ALA A 1122 -18.05 -54.40 -30.35
C ALA A 1122 -19.20 -53.73 -29.56
N GLY A 1123 -19.44 -52.43 -29.81
CA GLY A 1123 -20.72 -51.75 -29.51
C GLY A 1123 -21.17 -51.63 -28.05
N GLY A 1124 -20.38 -52.11 -27.08
CA GLY A 1124 -20.68 -52.04 -25.65
C GLY A 1124 -20.20 -50.75 -25.00
N ILE A 1125 -20.92 -50.31 -23.97
CA ILE A 1125 -20.50 -49.21 -23.09
C ILE A 1125 -19.24 -49.67 -22.32
N LEU A 1126 -18.18 -48.86 -22.35
CA LEU A 1126 -17.02 -49.01 -21.45
C LEU A 1126 -17.54 -48.94 -20.00
N PRO A 1127 -17.15 -49.86 -19.09
CA PRO A 1127 -17.64 -49.83 -17.72
C PRO A 1127 -17.23 -48.50 -17.08
N THR A 1128 -18.23 -47.75 -16.61
CA THR A 1128 -18.03 -46.41 -16.05
C THR A 1128 -17.19 -46.51 -14.78
N TYR A 1129 -15.90 -46.18 -14.90
CA TYR A 1129 -15.03 -45.96 -13.74
C TYR A 1129 -15.34 -44.60 -13.11
N ASP A 1130 -15.00 -44.42 -11.84
CA ASP A 1130 -15.09 -43.10 -11.22
C ASP A 1130 -14.01 -42.22 -11.83
N ASP A 1131 -14.40 -41.08 -12.41
CA ASP A 1131 -13.42 -40.16 -13.02
C ASP A 1131 -12.59 -39.44 -11.94
N THR A 1132 -13.00 -39.51 -10.66
CA THR A 1132 -12.26 -39.04 -9.48
C THR A 1132 -11.66 -40.25 -8.74
N LEU A 1133 -10.39 -40.57 -8.97
CA LEU A 1133 -9.71 -41.70 -8.31
C LEU A 1133 -9.44 -41.47 -6.82
N LEU A 1134 -9.22 -40.20 -6.44
CA LEU A 1134 -8.97 -39.80 -5.06
C LEU A 1134 -9.63 -38.46 -4.76
N TRP A 1135 -10.24 -38.35 -3.59
CA TRP A 1135 -10.69 -37.10 -3.00
C TRP A 1135 -10.40 -37.11 -1.50
N GLN A 1136 -9.37 -36.37 -1.11
CA GLN A 1136 -8.87 -36.26 0.26
C GLN A 1136 -8.87 -34.77 0.66
N PRO A 1137 -10.02 -34.20 1.08
CA PRO A 1137 -10.19 -32.74 1.27
C PRO A 1137 -9.44 -32.20 2.50
N LEU A 1138 -9.05 -33.07 3.43
CA LEU A 1138 -8.20 -32.77 4.57
C LEU A 1138 -7.13 -33.87 4.67
N LEU A 1139 -5.87 -33.47 4.54
CA LEU A 1139 -4.68 -34.28 4.75
C LEU A 1139 -3.64 -33.43 5.48
N LEU A 1140 -3.27 -33.84 6.69
CA LEU A 1140 -2.18 -33.21 7.43
C LEU A 1140 -0.85 -33.83 6.98
N THR A 1141 0.15 -33.00 6.68
CA THR A 1141 1.53 -33.48 6.53
C THR A 1141 2.16 -33.73 7.90
N ASP A 1142 3.28 -34.45 7.92
CA ASP A 1142 4.17 -34.52 9.08
C ASP A 1142 4.90 -33.18 9.32
N ALA A 1143 5.72 -33.15 10.38
CA ALA A 1143 6.55 -32.00 10.73
C ALA A 1143 7.70 -31.72 9.74
N ASN A 1144 7.97 -32.63 8.80
CA ASN A 1144 8.92 -32.48 7.70
C ASN A 1144 8.22 -32.07 6.39
N GLY A 1145 6.97 -31.60 6.45
CA GLY A 1145 6.20 -31.20 5.27
C GLY A 1145 5.84 -32.35 4.33
N ARG A 1146 5.84 -33.61 4.80
CA ARG A 1146 5.60 -34.80 3.98
C ARG A 1146 4.24 -35.43 4.24
N ALA A 1147 3.60 -35.89 3.17
CA ALA A 1147 2.53 -36.89 3.22
C ALA A 1147 2.69 -37.87 2.06
N SER A 1148 1.94 -38.97 2.08
CA SER A 1148 1.70 -39.77 0.87
C SER A 1148 0.22 -40.09 0.71
N VAL A 1149 -0.19 -40.31 -0.54
CA VAL A 1149 -1.55 -40.74 -0.90
C VAL A 1149 -1.47 -41.99 -1.77
N ARG A 1150 -2.42 -42.91 -1.60
CA ARG A 1150 -2.45 -44.20 -2.30
C ARG A 1150 -3.80 -44.45 -2.94
N PHE A 1151 -3.80 -44.92 -4.18
CA PHE A 1151 -4.99 -45.28 -4.96
C PHE A 1151 -4.61 -46.31 -6.02
N THR A 1152 -5.61 -46.83 -6.74
CA THR A 1152 -5.41 -47.80 -7.83
C THR A 1152 -5.88 -47.19 -9.13
N LEU A 1153 -5.06 -47.30 -10.19
CA LEU A 1153 -5.45 -46.86 -11.53
C LEU A 1153 -6.51 -47.81 -12.11
N PRO A 1154 -7.54 -47.32 -12.80
CA PRO A 1154 -8.46 -48.18 -13.55
C PRO A 1154 -7.75 -48.97 -14.66
N GLY A 1155 -8.42 -50.00 -15.17
CA GLY A 1155 -7.94 -50.83 -16.28
C GLY A 1155 -8.06 -50.17 -17.67
N VAL A 1156 -7.79 -48.86 -17.77
CA VAL A 1156 -7.86 -48.08 -19.02
C VAL A 1156 -6.61 -47.24 -19.24
N ILE A 1157 -6.30 -46.95 -20.50
CA ILE A 1157 -5.19 -46.07 -20.89
C ILE A 1157 -5.71 -44.62 -20.88
N THR A 1158 -5.17 -43.79 -19.99
CA THR A 1158 -5.49 -42.35 -19.86
C THR A 1158 -4.47 -41.71 -18.93
N SER A 1159 -4.53 -40.39 -18.75
CA SER A 1159 -3.76 -39.68 -17.74
C SER A 1159 -4.66 -39.03 -16.69
N TYR A 1160 -4.18 -38.95 -15.45
CA TYR A 1160 -4.87 -38.31 -14.33
C TYR A 1160 -4.11 -37.07 -13.88
N ARG A 1161 -4.84 -35.99 -13.58
CA ARG A 1161 -4.28 -34.76 -13.01
C ARG A 1161 -4.40 -34.82 -11.49
N VAL A 1162 -3.29 -34.54 -10.81
CA VAL A 1162 -3.19 -34.43 -9.35
C VAL A 1162 -3.27 -32.95 -9.01
N LEU A 1163 -4.27 -32.56 -8.23
CA LEU A 1163 -4.45 -31.19 -7.74
C LEU A 1163 -4.29 -31.17 -6.23
N VAL A 1164 -3.45 -30.27 -5.71
CA VAL A 1164 -3.11 -30.20 -4.29
C VAL A 1164 -3.20 -28.75 -3.79
N ASP A 1165 -4.18 -28.45 -2.94
CA ASP A 1165 -4.43 -27.10 -2.42
C ASP A 1165 -4.17 -27.04 -0.91
N GLY A 1166 -3.11 -26.33 -0.52
CA GLY A 1166 -2.57 -26.32 0.84
C GLY A 1166 -2.53 -24.95 1.52
N HIS A 1167 -2.68 -24.94 2.85
CA HIS A 1167 -2.47 -23.75 3.67
C HIS A 1167 -1.77 -24.05 5.01
N MET A 1168 -1.06 -23.06 5.55
CA MET A 1168 -0.59 -23.01 6.94
C MET A 1168 -0.16 -21.59 7.34
N ASP A 1169 -0.60 -21.12 8.51
CA ASP A 1169 -0.13 -19.86 9.13
C ASP A 1169 -0.12 -18.59 8.22
N GLY A 1170 -1.08 -18.48 7.28
CA GLY A 1170 -1.14 -17.37 6.33
C GLY A 1170 -0.39 -17.61 5.03
N ARG A 1171 0.41 -18.70 4.95
CA ARG A 1171 0.90 -19.25 3.68
C ARG A 1171 -0.22 -20.02 3.01
N ILE A 1172 -0.39 -19.77 1.72
CA ILE A 1172 -1.26 -20.53 0.82
C ILE A 1172 -0.40 -20.98 -0.36
N GLY A 1173 -0.68 -22.17 -0.91
CA GLY A 1173 -0.05 -22.65 -2.14
C GLY A 1173 -0.86 -23.73 -2.81
N SER A 1174 -0.57 -23.96 -4.08
CA SER A 1174 -1.22 -24.95 -4.93
C SER A 1174 -0.15 -25.72 -5.71
N GLY A 1175 -0.15 -27.04 -5.60
CA GLY A 1175 0.67 -27.95 -6.40
C GLY A 1175 -0.17 -28.66 -7.45
N GLU A 1176 0.42 -28.93 -8.61
CA GLU A 1176 -0.19 -29.68 -9.70
C GLU A 1176 0.78 -30.76 -10.18
N GLY A 1177 0.26 -31.93 -10.53
CA GLY A 1177 1.03 -33.03 -11.10
C GLY A 1177 0.22 -33.86 -12.09
N LYS A 1178 0.89 -34.74 -12.83
CA LYS A 1178 0.24 -35.58 -13.85
C LYS A 1178 0.76 -37.01 -13.80
N ILE A 1179 -0.15 -37.97 -13.77
CA ILE A 1179 0.10 -39.41 -13.83
C ILE A 1179 -0.30 -39.91 -15.22
N VAL A 1180 0.47 -40.79 -15.85
CA VAL A 1180 0.11 -41.41 -17.14
C VAL A 1180 0.02 -42.92 -16.98
N SER A 1181 -1.20 -43.47 -17.13
CA SER A 1181 -1.37 -44.91 -17.34
C SER A 1181 -1.11 -45.22 -18.81
N HIS A 1182 -0.17 -46.11 -19.08
CA HIS A 1182 0.23 -46.50 -20.44
C HIS A 1182 0.45 -48.00 -20.50
N ILE A 1183 0.26 -48.61 -21.67
CA ILE A 1183 0.74 -49.98 -21.90
C ILE A 1183 2.26 -49.89 -22.09
N PRO A 1184 3.09 -50.67 -21.36
CA PRO A 1184 4.52 -50.75 -21.63
C PRO A 1184 4.77 -51.22 -23.08
N PRO A 1185 5.79 -50.70 -23.77
CA PRO A 1185 6.16 -51.22 -25.09
C PRO A 1185 6.69 -52.66 -24.98
N ASP A 1186 6.08 -53.57 -25.75
CA ASP A 1186 6.52 -54.96 -25.97
C ASP A 1186 7.88 -55.04 -26.71
#